data_AF-A0A135U0Y6-F1
#
_entry.id   AF-A0A135U0Y6-F1
#
_cell.length_a   1.000
_cell.length_b   1.000
_cell.length_c   1.000
_cell.angle_alpha   90.00
_cell.angle_beta   90.00
_cell.angle_gamma   90.00
#
_symmetry.space_group_name_H-M   'P 1'
#
loop_
_entity.id
_entity.type
_entity.pdbx_description
1 polymer ?
#
loop_
_entity_poly.entity_id
_entity_poly.type
_entity_poly.pdbx_seq_one_letter_code
_entity_poly.pdbx_strand_id
1 'polypeptide(L)'
;MIRQGRAAQPHKAGGKRMMLSPPFPAGDNLTSLQEQSSPSHLQKSLNRDDYKVAWICPLEVEQIAAMEMLDEEHEALPQPAADHNVYSLGSINGHNVVITGLHQPGNCPAATVVAQMRMTFPKLRFGLLVGIGGGVPVQTDDGMIRLGHVVVSKPAGEHSGAVQYDHGKAKDGLFQRTGALAPPPTVLLNAAQALAVRRARMANDPLQLNVRRINTSLRNLQRFQFPGGSNDHLYPPYYSHIQAADDDDTFVVVHRGTIASGELVVKTAELRDTLAQRYGLLCFEMEAAGALADFPCMVVRGISDYCDSHKNDQWHGYAAAVAAAYARQLFFHMPINEVQGGVESKFKLSSRLPGAAGVSRFIGRADELECLHKALEWVGERRTAVLHGLGGMGKTQLSIEYMKRHRMDYSAMIWLNARDETSLKQSFQQAARQISREHPALAYIQSAIINQDLDETAEAVKRWLDEVGNDRWLVIYDNYDDVRLDRCRGTDHGICRVVKQGGTAGGNTSQPAAADSKAYDIRPYFPQTDHGAVVITTRSSTVKLGQLIQVSKLVDIDDSLAILESTSSRVHLTQDADAHALARRLDGLPLALSTAGAYLRQLSINCADYLQLYNESWLRLQKESPHLLDYDQTLYSTWEVSFNHIQQQSRDAAMLLRLWAYFDNEDVWYELLQKGGSDGPVWLQKMTEDRFRFNTAMRILCEHGLAEADPAIKESGVGSRGYSVHGCVHAWMIHVLNTGVDEERSWTAMRCVASHVPSDEQEKYWMVQRRLLHHADRCMTRTLTQMAEGKNAWMFYNLGVLYSDQDRIDKAEAMYVRALQGEEKAWGPDHMSTLNTVKNLGIVYSDQGQLNKAEAMYERALQGKEKAWGSEHTSALNTVKNLGNLYSDQGRLKEAEAMYERALKGEEKACGPNHKSTLGTVNNLGSLYKDQGRLKEAEAMLERALHGKEKALGPDHTSTLDTIGNFGLVYSDQSRFIEAKAMLERALQGYEKTLGQDAMRTSIPILNTLESLGSVHEKIGEKSKAILYYQRAQTGFSLLLGSKNERFPYVSDKIGSLQLCTQEIDVSLSVVKPGRGLKARWKRLTEHLKGM
;
A
#
# COMPACT_ATOMS: atom_id res chain seq x y z
N MET A 1 -23.19 4.19 -56.84
CA MET A 1 -23.81 4.63 -58.10
C MET A 1 -24.97 5.56 -57.74
N ILE A 2 -24.87 6.86 -58.09
CA ILE A 2 -25.96 7.82 -58.41
C ILE A 2 -26.97 8.15 -57.27
N ARG A 3 -26.84 9.32 -56.62
CA ARG A 3 -27.64 10.59 -56.74
C ARG A 3 -29.12 10.44 -56.28
N GLN A 4 -29.78 11.35 -55.56
CA GLN A 4 -29.73 12.82 -55.49
C GLN A 4 -30.62 13.27 -54.31
N GLY A 5 -30.34 14.44 -53.70
CA GLY A 5 -31.24 15.09 -52.74
C GLY A 5 -32.22 16.08 -53.39
N ARG A 6 -33.27 16.48 -52.66
CA ARG A 6 -33.96 17.78 -52.77
C ARG A 6 -34.89 18.06 -51.58
N ALA A 7 -35.06 19.35 -51.33
CA ALA A 7 -35.59 20.04 -50.16
C ALA A 7 -37.13 20.14 -50.06
N ALA A 8 -37.66 20.47 -48.87
CA ALA A 8 -38.55 21.64 -48.61
C ALA A 8 -39.15 21.63 -47.17
N GLN A 9 -39.17 22.81 -46.54
CA GLN A 9 -39.91 23.22 -45.31
C GLN A 9 -41.44 23.36 -45.60
N PRO A 10 -42.31 24.00 -44.75
CA PRO A 10 -42.37 24.28 -43.29
C PRO A 10 -43.76 23.94 -42.66
N HIS A 11 -43.94 24.07 -41.33
CA HIS A 11 -45.00 24.86 -40.63
C HIS A 11 -45.39 24.35 -39.22
N LYS A 12 -45.64 25.36 -38.37
CA LYS A 12 -46.15 25.37 -36.98
C LYS A 12 -47.63 24.96 -36.87
N ALA A 13 -48.02 24.36 -35.74
CA ALA A 13 -49.26 24.55 -34.95
C ALA A 13 -49.17 23.63 -33.70
N GLY A 14 -49.61 23.93 -32.48
CA GLY A 14 -50.47 25.01 -31.95
C GLY A 14 -51.64 24.43 -31.14
N GLY A 15 -51.86 24.91 -29.91
CA GLY A 15 -53.10 24.77 -29.12
C GLY A 15 -52.93 24.06 -27.77
N LYS A 16 -53.49 24.51 -26.63
CA LYS A 16 -54.71 25.29 -26.41
C LYS A 16 -54.70 26.05 -25.06
N ARG A 17 -55.71 26.92 -24.92
CA ARG A 17 -55.93 28.08 -24.04
C ARG A 17 -57.15 27.82 -23.12
N MET A 18 -57.36 28.73 -22.15
CA MET A 18 -58.56 29.00 -21.29
C MET A 18 -58.52 28.35 -19.89
N MET A 19 -58.93 28.98 -18.77
CA MET A 19 -59.35 30.35 -18.42
C MET A 19 -59.55 30.43 -16.87
N LEU A 20 -59.21 31.59 -16.27
CA LEU A 20 -59.97 32.40 -15.28
C LEU A 20 -60.12 32.05 -13.76
N SER A 21 -59.51 32.94 -12.94
CA SER A 21 -60.00 33.68 -11.72
C SER A 21 -60.29 32.93 -10.39
N PRO A 22 -60.58 33.61 -9.24
CA PRO A 22 -60.46 35.04 -8.81
C PRO A 22 -59.84 35.26 -7.38
N PRO A 23 -59.81 36.50 -6.82
CA PRO A 23 -59.13 36.87 -5.55
C PRO A 23 -60.05 37.04 -4.29
N PHE A 24 -59.39 37.22 -3.12
CA PHE A 24 -59.86 37.33 -1.72
C PHE A 24 -61.13 38.16 -1.40
N PRO A 25 -61.81 37.85 -0.27
CA PRO A 25 -62.04 38.87 0.77
C PRO A 25 -61.89 38.39 2.24
N ALA A 26 -62.00 39.35 3.15
CA ALA A 26 -61.59 39.39 4.56
C ALA A 26 -62.64 38.94 5.60
N GLY A 27 -62.18 38.76 6.86
CA GLY A 27 -62.96 38.95 8.10
C GLY A 27 -63.01 37.74 9.03
N ASP A 28 -62.25 37.74 10.14
CA ASP A 28 -62.77 38.15 11.46
C ASP A 28 -61.82 37.82 12.63
N ASN A 29 -61.99 38.66 13.66
CA ASN A 29 -61.16 38.85 14.84
C ASN A 29 -61.31 37.76 15.93
N LEU A 30 -60.25 37.71 16.76
CA LEU A 30 -60.20 37.30 18.18
C LEU A 30 -60.38 35.81 18.50
N THR A 31 -59.27 35.15 18.83
CA THR A 31 -59.05 34.58 20.18
C THR A 31 -57.60 34.11 20.37
N SER A 32 -56.99 34.61 21.44
CA SER A 32 -55.78 34.16 22.15
C SER A 32 -55.07 32.88 21.68
N LEU A 33 -53.80 33.00 21.24
CA LEU A 33 -52.84 31.90 21.23
C LEU A 33 -51.54 32.32 21.92
N GLN A 34 -51.32 31.72 23.08
CA GLN A 34 -50.02 31.55 23.72
C GLN A 34 -49.14 30.62 22.86
N GLU A 35 -47.85 30.95 22.84
CA GLU A 35 -46.69 30.06 22.65
C GLU A 35 -46.75 29.02 21.52
N GLN A 36 -46.13 29.35 20.37
CA GLN A 36 -45.41 28.37 19.56
C GLN A 36 -44.08 28.97 19.08
N SER A 37 -43.00 28.44 19.66
CA SER A 37 -41.60 28.65 19.32
C SER A 37 -41.28 28.25 17.87
N SER A 38 -40.61 29.13 17.15
CA SER A 38 -40.07 28.94 15.79
C SER A 38 -38.93 27.88 15.77
N PRO A 39 -38.67 27.22 14.61
CA PRO A 39 -37.68 26.14 14.53
C PRO A 39 -36.25 26.69 14.63
N SER A 40 -35.54 26.30 15.68
CA SER A 40 -34.13 26.59 15.90
C SER A 40 -33.26 25.93 14.82
N HIS A 41 -32.47 26.73 14.10
CA HIS A 41 -31.26 26.26 13.44
C HIS A 41 -30.39 25.56 14.51
N LEU A 42 -30.06 24.28 14.32
CA LEU A 42 -29.05 23.60 15.15
C LEU A 42 -27.69 24.28 14.92
N GLN A 43 -27.35 25.28 15.73
CA GLN A 43 -25.99 25.79 15.86
C GLN A 43 -25.10 24.62 16.31
N LYS A 44 -24.14 24.23 15.46
CA LYS A 44 -23.05 23.35 15.86
C LYS A 44 -22.30 24.03 17.00
N SER A 45 -22.26 23.42 18.19
CA SER A 45 -21.38 23.86 19.26
C SER A 45 -19.94 23.58 18.85
N LEU A 46 -19.24 24.61 18.37
CA LEU A 46 -17.81 24.56 18.06
C LEU A 46 -17.01 24.72 19.34
N ASN A 47 -15.95 23.93 19.49
CA ASN A 47 -15.04 24.00 20.62
C ASN A 47 -13.66 24.54 20.20
N ARG A 48 -12.76 24.74 21.17
CA ARG A 48 -11.41 25.30 20.90
C ARG A 48 -10.56 24.44 19.98
N ASP A 49 -10.81 23.13 19.95
CA ASP A 49 -10.09 22.20 19.09
C ASP A 49 -10.48 22.34 17.62
N ASP A 50 -11.62 22.97 17.31
CA ASP A 50 -12.09 23.15 15.94
C ASP A 50 -11.37 24.27 15.19
N TYR A 51 -10.62 25.12 15.89
CA TYR A 51 -9.87 26.23 15.32
C TYR A 51 -8.40 25.86 15.08
N LYS A 52 -7.91 26.19 13.89
CA LYS A 52 -6.65 25.61 13.37
C LYS A 52 -5.72 26.62 12.69
N VAL A 53 -6.27 27.74 12.25
CA VAL A 53 -5.54 28.82 11.60
C VAL A 53 -5.64 30.05 12.48
N ALA A 54 -4.49 30.63 12.82
CA ALA A 54 -4.43 31.90 13.52
C ALA A 54 -4.29 33.03 12.50
N TRP A 55 -4.96 34.16 12.74
CA TRP A 55 -4.81 35.38 11.98
C TRP A 55 -4.45 36.49 12.97
N ILE A 56 -3.22 36.98 12.88
CA ILE A 56 -2.66 37.95 13.83
C ILE A 56 -2.60 39.31 13.13
N CYS A 57 -3.20 40.31 13.77
CA CYS A 57 -3.31 41.68 13.29
C CYS A 57 -2.59 42.62 14.26
N PRO A 58 -1.37 43.09 13.92
CA PRO A 58 -0.65 44.08 14.71
C PRO A 58 -1.43 45.36 15.10
N LEU A 59 -2.30 45.88 14.25
CA LEU A 59 -3.02 47.14 14.44
C LEU A 59 -4.54 46.97 14.35
N GLU A 60 -5.28 47.86 15.01
CA GLU A 60 -6.75 47.88 15.01
C GLU A 60 -7.33 47.96 13.58
N VAL A 61 -6.73 48.78 12.71
CA VAL A 61 -7.16 48.92 11.31
C VAL A 61 -7.05 47.61 10.52
N GLU A 62 -6.08 46.76 10.88
CA GLU A 62 -5.84 45.47 10.25
C GLU A 62 -6.81 44.41 10.77
N GLN A 63 -7.12 44.45 12.07
CA GLN A 63 -8.11 43.56 12.67
C GLN A 63 -9.51 43.84 12.10
N ILE A 64 -9.86 45.11 11.92
CA ILE A 64 -11.13 45.49 11.28
C ILE A 64 -11.20 44.96 9.85
N ALA A 65 -10.13 45.11 9.06
CA ALA A 65 -10.08 44.54 7.72
C ALA A 65 -10.22 43.00 7.73
N ALA A 66 -9.62 42.30 8.70
CA ALA A 66 -9.70 40.85 8.84
C ALA A 66 -11.12 40.37 9.19
N MET A 67 -11.83 41.09 10.06
CA MET A 67 -13.22 40.76 10.44
C MET A 67 -14.17 40.84 9.23
N GLU A 68 -14.03 41.86 8.37
CA GLU A 68 -14.81 41.99 7.14
C GLU A 68 -14.52 40.89 6.08
N MET A 69 -13.46 40.10 6.31
CA MET A 69 -13.10 38.95 5.48
C MET A 69 -13.71 37.63 5.97
N LEU A 70 -14.48 37.59 7.07
CA LEU A 70 -15.17 36.39 7.51
C LEU A 70 -16.40 36.07 6.64
N ASP A 71 -16.72 34.78 6.47
CA ASP A 71 -18.00 34.33 5.91
C ASP A 71 -19.06 34.18 7.00
N GLU A 72 -18.65 33.75 8.19
CA GLU A 72 -19.48 33.61 9.37
C GLU A 72 -18.66 33.99 10.62
N GLU A 73 -19.27 34.76 11.54
CA GLU A 73 -18.72 35.02 12.87
C GLU A 73 -19.26 33.99 13.87
N HIS A 74 -18.38 33.43 14.69
CA HIS A 74 -18.73 32.46 15.72
C HIS A 74 -18.82 33.14 17.10
N GLU A 75 -19.63 32.57 18.00
CA GLU A 75 -19.72 33.06 19.38
C GLU A 75 -18.39 32.93 20.14
N ALA A 76 -18.10 33.92 20.99
CA ALA A 76 -16.90 33.91 21.81
C ALA A 76 -16.91 32.74 22.81
N LEU A 77 -15.79 32.01 22.87
CA LEU A 77 -15.62 30.91 23.82
C LEU A 77 -15.14 31.44 25.19
N PRO A 78 -15.53 30.80 26.32
CA PRO A 78 -15.01 31.15 27.64
C PRO A 78 -13.49 31.09 27.66
N GLN A 79 -12.81 32.09 28.23
CA GLN A 79 -11.34 32.18 28.24
C GLN A 79 -10.71 31.65 29.54
N PRO A 80 -9.51 31.02 29.50
CA PRO A 80 -8.78 30.65 30.70
C PRO A 80 -8.34 31.88 31.50
N ALA A 81 -8.33 31.80 32.84
CA ALA A 81 -7.90 32.91 33.71
C ALA A 81 -6.42 33.34 33.53
N ALA A 82 -5.60 32.53 32.85
CA ALA A 82 -4.20 32.82 32.55
C ALA A 82 -3.99 33.55 31.21
N ASP A 83 -5.02 33.60 30.35
CA ASP A 83 -4.97 34.25 29.04
C ASP A 83 -5.74 35.57 29.10
N HIS A 84 -5.06 36.67 28.77
CA HIS A 84 -5.62 38.02 28.82
C HIS A 84 -5.93 38.57 27.42
N ASN A 85 -5.75 37.78 26.37
CA ASN A 85 -6.01 38.21 25.00
C ASN A 85 -7.51 38.20 24.70
N VAL A 86 -7.89 38.89 23.63
CA VAL A 86 -9.26 38.84 23.10
C VAL A 86 -9.20 38.23 21.71
N TYR A 87 -10.02 37.20 21.50
CA TYR A 87 -10.08 36.45 20.25
C TYR A 87 -11.44 36.64 19.58
N SER A 88 -11.41 37.02 18.31
CA SER A 88 -12.57 36.95 17.43
C SER A 88 -12.54 35.64 16.67
N LEU A 89 -13.67 34.96 16.58
CA LEU A 89 -13.77 33.62 16.01
C LEU A 89 -14.67 33.65 14.78
N GLY A 90 -14.33 32.89 13.75
CA GLY A 90 -15.18 32.80 12.56
C GLY A 90 -14.71 31.74 11.58
N SER A 91 -15.36 31.71 10.41
CA SER A 91 -14.98 30.83 9.31
C SER A 91 -14.78 31.55 7.98
N ILE A 92 -13.86 31.04 7.17
CA ILE A 92 -13.57 31.50 5.80
C ILE A 92 -13.45 30.26 4.91
N ASN A 93 -14.33 30.13 3.91
CA ASN A 93 -14.32 29.01 2.96
C ASN A 93 -14.24 27.63 3.67
N GLY A 94 -14.97 27.46 4.78
CA GLY A 94 -15.01 26.22 5.57
C GLY A 94 -13.83 26.00 6.54
N HIS A 95 -12.88 26.94 6.63
CA HIS A 95 -11.80 26.92 7.62
C HIS A 95 -12.17 27.76 8.84
N ASN A 96 -12.01 27.21 10.05
CA ASN A 96 -12.22 27.94 11.30
C ASN A 96 -10.96 28.70 11.70
N VAL A 97 -11.10 30.01 11.88
CA VAL A 97 -10.00 30.96 12.10
C VAL A 97 -10.15 31.65 13.44
N VAL A 98 -9.02 31.80 14.14
CA VAL A 98 -8.89 32.65 15.34
C VAL A 98 -8.22 33.95 14.94
N ILE A 99 -8.90 35.07 15.09
CA ILE A 99 -8.36 36.41 14.81
C ILE A 99 -8.01 37.10 16.13
N THR A 100 -6.85 37.73 16.20
CA THR A 100 -6.46 38.54 17.37
C THR A 100 -5.73 39.81 16.97
N GLY A 101 -5.92 40.86 17.77
CA GLY A 101 -5.17 42.11 17.70
C GLY A 101 -4.01 42.14 18.70
N LEU A 102 -2.98 42.95 18.45
CA LEU A 102 -1.98 43.28 19.46
C LEU A 102 -2.39 44.55 20.22
N HIS A 103 -2.22 44.57 21.55
CA HIS A 103 -2.48 45.77 22.36
C HIS A 103 -1.44 46.88 22.12
N GLN A 104 -0.25 46.52 21.66
CA GLN A 104 0.79 47.42 21.17
C GLN A 104 1.63 46.68 20.11
N PRO A 105 2.08 47.35 19.04
CA PRO A 105 2.92 46.73 18.02
C PRO A 105 4.31 46.37 18.56
N GLY A 106 4.97 45.42 17.90
CA GLY A 106 6.33 44.96 18.24
C GLY A 106 6.47 43.46 18.50
N ASN A 107 7.72 43.00 18.51
CA ASN A 107 8.08 41.57 18.62
C ASN A 107 7.68 40.91 19.94
N CYS A 108 7.94 41.55 21.09
CA CYS A 108 7.61 40.97 22.40
C CYS A 108 6.09 40.78 22.62
N PRO A 109 5.23 41.78 22.31
CA PRO A 109 3.78 41.59 22.29
C PRO A 109 3.34 40.47 21.34
N ALA A 110 3.87 40.43 20.12
CA ALA A 110 3.53 39.40 19.13
C ALA A 110 3.87 37.98 19.63
N ALA A 111 5.06 37.79 20.21
CA ALA A 111 5.48 36.51 20.78
C ALA A 111 4.58 36.07 21.95
N THR A 112 4.21 37.01 22.82
CA THR A 112 3.35 36.74 23.99
C THR A 112 1.94 36.31 23.57
N VAL A 113 1.34 37.03 22.62
CA VAL A 113 0.01 36.74 22.10
C VAL A 113 -0.01 35.37 21.40
N VAL A 114 1.01 35.07 20.61
CA VAL A 114 1.15 33.76 19.94
C VAL A 114 1.29 32.62 20.96
N ALA A 115 2.11 32.79 22.00
CA ALA A 115 2.30 31.77 23.03
C ALA A 115 1.00 31.46 23.78
N GLN A 116 0.28 32.50 24.22
CA GLN A 116 -1.00 32.36 24.92
C GLN A 116 -2.10 31.80 24.00
N MET A 117 -2.17 32.27 22.76
CA MET A 117 -3.14 31.76 21.78
C MET A 117 -2.96 30.26 21.52
N ARG A 118 -1.72 29.77 21.44
CA ARG A 118 -1.46 28.32 21.28
C ARG A 118 -1.83 27.50 22.51
N MET A 119 -1.74 28.07 23.70
CA MET A 119 -2.22 27.43 24.92
C MET A 119 -3.75 27.34 24.93
N THR A 120 -4.43 28.41 24.51
CA THR A 120 -5.90 28.46 24.47
C THR A 120 -6.47 27.61 23.34
N PHE A 121 -5.84 27.60 22.16
CA PHE A 121 -6.24 26.80 20.99
C PHE A 121 -5.14 25.78 20.63
N PRO A 122 -5.12 24.60 21.28
CA PRO A 122 -3.99 23.67 21.20
C PRO A 122 -3.81 23.03 19.82
N LYS A 123 -4.82 23.10 18.95
CA LYS A 123 -4.78 22.53 17.60
C LYS A 123 -4.47 23.54 16.49
N LEU A 124 -4.05 24.77 16.84
CA LEU A 124 -3.50 25.73 15.88
C LEU A 124 -2.24 25.18 15.20
N ARG A 125 -2.18 25.27 13.87
CA ARG A 125 -1.08 24.70 13.07
C ARG A 125 -0.15 25.74 12.51
N PHE A 126 -0.71 26.81 11.98
CA PHE A 126 0.04 27.87 11.33
C PHE A 126 -0.74 29.18 11.40
N GLY A 127 -0.02 30.28 11.31
CA GLY A 127 -0.55 31.62 11.37
C GLY A 127 -0.46 32.37 10.04
N LEU A 128 -1.37 33.31 9.86
CA LEU A 128 -1.21 34.42 8.93
C LEU A 128 -0.93 35.65 9.77
N LEU A 129 0.24 36.25 9.60
CA LEU A 129 0.55 37.55 10.17
C LEU A 129 0.26 38.59 9.09
N VAL A 130 -0.92 39.22 9.17
CA VAL A 130 -1.46 40.08 8.11
C VAL A 130 -1.57 41.50 8.65
N GLY A 131 -0.96 42.44 7.94
CA GLY A 131 -0.96 43.82 8.35
C GLY A 131 -0.42 44.75 7.29
N ILE A 132 -0.04 45.95 7.70
CA ILE A 132 0.61 46.95 6.84
C ILE A 132 2.11 46.95 7.06
N GLY A 133 2.85 47.30 6.03
CA GLY A 133 4.30 47.47 6.09
C GLY A 133 4.75 48.62 5.20
N GLY A 134 6.02 48.98 5.34
CA GLY A 134 6.64 49.95 4.47
C GLY A 134 7.33 49.28 3.30
N GLY A 135 7.08 49.78 2.09
CA GLY A 135 7.56 49.20 0.84
C GLY A 135 8.94 49.73 0.46
N VAL A 136 9.75 48.88 -0.17
CA VAL A 136 11.00 49.31 -0.81
C VAL A 136 10.70 49.59 -2.27
N PRO A 137 10.96 50.80 -2.80
CA PRO A 137 10.69 51.15 -4.19
C PRO A 137 11.73 50.51 -5.14
N VAL A 138 11.68 49.19 -5.28
CA VAL A 138 12.57 48.39 -6.12
C VAL A 138 11.78 47.70 -7.24
N GLN A 139 12.43 47.54 -8.39
CA GLN A 139 11.86 46.84 -9.53
C GLN A 139 11.85 45.33 -9.25
N THR A 140 10.68 44.71 -9.37
CA THR A 140 10.48 43.25 -9.31
C THR A 140 9.96 42.72 -10.65
N ASP A 141 9.79 41.41 -10.75
CA ASP A 141 9.17 40.75 -11.92
C ASP A 141 7.73 41.25 -12.18
N ASP A 142 7.04 41.72 -11.13
CA ASP A 142 5.66 42.21 -11.17
C ASP A 142 5.57 43.75 -11.23
N GLY A 143 6.69 44.44 -11.47
CA GLY A 143 6.76 45.91 -11.51
C GLY A 143 7.46 46.54 -10.30
N MET A 144 7.47 47.88 -10.26
CA MET A 144 7.92 48.65 -9.10
C MET A 144 6.92 48.48 -7.95
N ILE A 145 7.41 48.28 -6.73
CA ILE A 145 6.57 48.26 -5.52
C ILE A 145 6.00 49.66 -5.29
N ARG A 146 4.67 49.74 -5.12
CA ARG A 146 3.91 50.97 -4.88
C ARG A 146 3.01 50.90 -3.66
N LEU A 147 2.49 52.06 -3.22
CA LEU A 147 1.45 52.09 -2.18
C LEU A 147 0.19 51.35 -2.64
N GLY A 148 -0.42 50.58 -1.74
CA GLY A 148 -1.56 49.71 -2.06
C GLY A 148 -1.20 48.38 -2.73
N HIS A 149 0.08 48.12 -3.03
CA HIS A 149 0.53 46.77 -3.40
C HIS A 149 0.59 45.86 -2.17
N VAL A 150 0.66 44.54 -2.39
CA VAL A 150 0.84 43.55 -1.32
C VAL A 150 2.20 42.85 -1.47
N VAL A 151 2.96 42.76 -0.39
CA VAL A 151 4.19 41.97 -0.31
C VAL A 151 3.95 40.74 0.57
N VAL A 152 4.32 39.57 0.06
CA VAL A 152 4.12 38.28 0.73
C VAL A 152 5.46 37.59 0.92
N SER A 153 5.73 37.13 2.14
CA SER A 153 6.98 36.44 2.46
C SER A 153 7.16 35.17 1.60
N LYS A 154 8.27 35.08 0.86
CA LYS A 154 8.65 33.89 0.08
C LYS A 154 10.14 33.61 0.28
N PRO A 155 10.54 32.36 0.58
CA PRO A 155 11.96 32.00 0.64
C PRO A 155 12.66 32.32 -0.69
N ALA A 156 13.79 33.04 -0.61
CA ALA A 156 14.58 33.47 -1.77
C ALA A 156 16.06 33.49 -1.40
N GLY A 157 16.89 32.78 -2.17
CA GLY A 157 18.33 32.65 -1.90
C GLY A 157 18.60 32.05 -0.52
N GLU A 158 19.39 32.75 0.30
CA GLU A 158 19.74 32.36 1.68
C GLU A 158 18.70 32.81 2.73
N HIS A 159 17.58 33.40 2.31
CA HIS A 159 16.57 33.97 3.19
C HIS A 159 15.30 33.10 3.23
N SER A 160 14.80 32.84 4.43
CA SER A 160 13.58 32.08 4.69
C SER A 160 12.28 32.82 4.32
N GLY A 161 12.38 34.02 3.76
CA GLY A 161 11.26 34.90 3.42
C GLY A 161 11.01 36.02 4.44
N ALA A 162 11.58 35.91 5.64
CA ALA A 162 11.65 37.00 6.62
C ALA A 162 13.03 37.08 7.29
N VAL A 163 13.57 38.30 7.47
CA VAL A 163 14.89 38.54 8.07
C VAL A 163 14.73 39.38 9.32
N GLN A 164 15.21 38.87 10.45
CA GLN A 164 15.23 39.61 11.71
C GLN A 164 16.43 40.56 11.78
N TYR A 165 16.19 41.78 12.27
CA TYR A 165 17.22 42.75 12.60
C TYR A 165 16.97 43.41 13.95
N ASP A 166 18.03 43.76 14.67
CA ASP A 166 18.00 44.44 15.97
C ASP A 166 18.86 45.71 15.93
N HIS A 167 18.49 46.72 16.73
CA HIS A 167 19.40 47.77 17.22
C HIS A 167 19.02 48.36 18.58
N GLY A 168 19.01 47.50 19.59
CA GLY A 168 18.84 47.89 20.99
C GLY A 168 20.05 47.72 21.92
N LYS A 169 21.32 47.71 21.45
CA LYS A 169 22.55 47.91 22.29
C LYS A 169 23.93 47.87 21.56
N ALA A 170 24.03 48.21 20.27
CA ALA A 170 25.32 48.29 19.58
C ALA A 170 25.72 49.75 19.31
N LYS A 171 26.85 50.19 19.88
CA LYS A 171 27.51 51.45 19.50
C LYS A 171 27.91 51.36 18.02
N ASP A 172 27.73 52.47 17.30
CA ASP A 172 28.21 52.75 15.93
C ASP A 172 27.32 52.41 14.72
N GLY A 173 25.99 52.28 14.89
CA GLY A 173 25.03 52.47 13.78
C GLY A 173 25.10 51.48 12.61
N LEU A 174 25.77 50.34 12.78
CA LEU A 174 25.95 49.32 11.75
C LEU A 174 24.92 48.20 11.88
N PHE A 175 24.08 48.00 10.86
CA PHE A 175 23.14 46.88 10.77
C PHE A 175 23.84 45.52 10.90
N GLN A 176 23.39 44.69 11.85
CA GLN A 176 23.84 43.32 12.02
C GLN A 176 22.63 42.37 12.00
N ARG A 177 22.63 41.42 11.06
CA ARG A 177 21.65 40.33 11.01
C ARG A 177 21.76 39.51 12.29
N THR A 178 20.68 39.44 13.06
CA THR A 178 20.65 38.69 14.34
C THR A 178 20.15 37.26 14.19
N GLY A 179 19.48 36.92 13.09
CA GLY A 179 19.02 35.55 12.84
C GLY A 179 18.35 35.34 11.48
N ALA A 180 17.85 34.12 11.27
CA ALA A 180 16.94 33.77 10.19
C ALA A 180 15.66 33.20 10.83
N LEU A 181 14.50 33.74 10.46
CA LEU A 181 13.22 33.26 11.00
C LEU A 181 12.78 31.98 10.28
N ALA A 182 11.90 31.18 10.86
CA ALA A 182 11.41 29.96 10.19
C ALA A 182 10.71 30.32 8.86
N PRO A 183 10.90 29.53 7.78
CA PRO A 183 10.22 29.78 6.52
C PRO A 183 8.70 29.55 6.65
N PRO A 184 7.87 30.21 5.82
CA PRO A 184 6.44 29.99 5.82
C PRO A 184 6.08 28.51 5.58
N PRO A 185 5.02 27.98 6.21
CA PRO A 185 4.54 26.62 5.98
C PRO A 185 4.35 26.29 4.49
N THR A 186 4.72 25.08 4.08
CA THR A 186 4.58 24.61 2.69
C THR A 186 3.15 24.69 2.18
N VAL A 187 2.14 24.45 3.03
CA VAL A 187 0.71 24.59 2.69
C VAL A 187 0.39 26.01 2.25
N LEU A 188 0.88 27.02 2.98
CA LEU A 188 0.67 28.42 2.64
C LEU A 188 1.45 28.83 1.39
N LEU A 189 2.67 28.32 1.21
CA LEU A 189 3.47 28.55 0.00
C LEU A 189 2.81 27.97 -1.26
N ASN A 190 2.24 26.77 -1.16
CA ASN A 190 1.50 26.12 -2.24
C ASN A 190 0.18 26.86 -2.53
N ALA A 191 -0.57 27.26 -1.51
CA ALA A 191 -1.78 28.06 -1.67
C ALA A 191 -1.48 29.40 -2.35
N ALA A 192 -0.41 30.06 -1.94
CA ALA A 192 0.09 31.27 -2.61
C ALA A 192 0.44 30.95 -4.07
N GLN A 193 1.22 29.90 -4.37
CA GLN A 193 1.57 29.55 -5.76
C GLN A 193 0.32 29.30 -6.62
N ALA A 194 -0.66 28.56 -6.11
CA ALA A 194 -1.94 28.31 -6.79
C ALA A 194 -2.74 29.59 -7.04
N LEU A 195 -2.78 30.50 -6.06
CA LEU A 195 -3.42 31.81 -6.20
C LEU A 195 -2.76 32.65 -7.30
N ALA A 196 -1.42 32.67 -7.38
CA ALA A 196 -0.71 33.40 -8.44
C ALA A 196 -1.03 32.84 -9.84
N VAL A 197 -1.00 31.52 -10.00
CA VAL A 197 -1.35 30.85 -11.27
C VAL A 197 -2.79 31.13 -11.67
N ARG A 198 -3.73 31.14 -10.72
CA ARG A 198 -5.14 31.44 -10.98
C ARG A 198 -5.33 32.89 -11.40
N ARG A 199 -4.69 33.83 -10.69
CA ARG A 199 -4.76 35.27 -10.97
C ARG A 199 -4.23 35.62 -12.35
N ALA A 200 -3.15 34.97 -12.81
CA ALA A 200 -2.62 35.13 -14.17
C ALA A 200 -3.59 34.68 -15.29
N ARG A 201 -4.67 33.95 -14.97
CA ARG A 201 -5.62 33.38 -15.94
C ARG A 201 -7.00 34.01 -15.91
N MET A 202 -7.26 34.97 -15.02
CA MET A 202 -8.58 35.54 -14.80
C MET A 202 -8.63 37.00 -15.26
N ALA A 203 -9.74 37.37 -15.91
CA ALA A 203 -9.97 38.74 -16.34
C ALA A 203 -10.37 39.69 -15.20
N ASN A 204 -10.88 39.16 -14.09
CA ASN A 204 -11.27 39.93 -12.90
C ASN A 204 -10.46 39.46 -11.69
N ASP A 205 -9.88 40.39 -10.93
CA ASP A 205 -9.07 40.05 -9.76
C ASP A 205 -9.94 39.58 -8.58
N PRO A 206 -9.77 38.33 -8.09
CA PRO A 206 -10.44 37.89 -6.88
C PRO A 206 -10.04 38.67 -5.62
N LEU A 207 -8.88 39.35 -5.62
CA LEU A 207 -8.52 40.26 -4.52
C LEU A 207 -9.39 41.50 -4.51
N GLN A 208 -9.58 42.13 -5.66
CA GLN A 208 -10.42 43.33 -5.77
C GLN A 208 -11.89 43.04 -5.43
N LEU A 209 -12.38 41.84 -5.73
CA LEU A 209 -13.70 41.37 -5.26
C LEU A 209 -13.79 41.25 -3.73
N ASN A 210 -12.73 40.78 -3.08
CA ASN A 210 -12.69 40.69 -1.62
C ASN A 210 -12.56 42.07 -0.97
N VAL A 211 -11.77 42.99 -1.52
CA VAL A 211 -11.67 44.38 -1.01
C VAL A 211 -13.04 45.06 -1.02
N ARG A 212 -13.85 44.83 -2.06
CA ARG A 212 -15.23 45.35 -2.19
C ARG A 212 -16.22 44.78 -1.16
N ARG A 213 -15.85 43.76 -0.36
CA ARG A 213 -16.67 43.29 0.77
C ARG A 213 -16.76 44.33 1.88
N ILE A 214 -15.71 45.14 2.04
CA ILE A 214 -15.70 46.22 3.04
C ILE A 214 -16.63 47.33 2.55
N ASN A 215 -17.72 47.55 3.27
CA ASN A 215 -18.70 48.56 2.90
C ASN A 215 -18.21 49.98 3.25
N THR A 216 -17.44 50.58 2.34
CA THR A 216 -16.87 51.93 2.49
C THR A 216 -17.92 53.05 2.48
N SER A 217 -19.21 52.74 2.21
CA SER A 217 -20.30 53.71 2.39
C SER A 217 -20.57 54.00 3.87
N LEU A 218 -20.17 53.10 4.78
CA LEU A 218 -20.26 53.32 6.22
C LEU A 218 -19.18 54.30 6.69
N ARG A 219 -19.56 55.31 7.46
CA ARG A 219 -18.68 56.40 7.94
C ARG A 219 -17.37 55.88 8.57
N ASN A 220 -17.43 54.78 9.31
CA ASN A 220 -16.27 54.22 10.02
C ASN A 220 -15.36 53.37 9.13
N LEU A 221 -15.81 52.98 7.93
CA LEU A 221 -15.06 52.15 6.98
C LEU A 221 -14.60 52.91 5.73
N GLN A 222 -14.89 54.22 5.62
CA GLN A 222 -14.45 55.06 4.49
C GLN A 222 -12.93 55.04 4.28
N ARG A 223 -12.14 54.88 5.35
CA ARG A 223 -10.67 54.80 5.28
C ARG A 223 -10.12 53.61 4.48
N PHE A 224 -10.95 52.60 4.19
CA PHE A 224 -10.56 51.44 3.37
C PHE A 224 -10.79 51.68 1.86
N GLN A 225 -11.30 52.84 1.46
CA GLN A 225 -11.44 53.21 0.06
C GLN A 225 -10.06 53.43 -0.58
N PHE A 226 -9.91 53.05 -1.84
CA PHE A 226 -8.68 53.29 -2.60
C PHE A 226 -8.39 54.80 -2.66
N PRO A 227 -7.22 55.27 -2.16
CA PRO A 227 -6.89 56.69 -2.16
C PRO A 227 -6.62 57.26 -3.55
N GLY A 228 -6.38 56.43 -4.57
CA GLY A 228 -6.03 56.84 -5.94
C GLY A 228 -4.52 56.95 -6.16
N GLY A 229 -4.05 56.58 -7.36
CA GLY A 229 -2.63 56.60 -7.72
C GLY A 229 -1.96 57.98 -7.68
N SER A 230 -2.75 59.07 -7.76
CA SER A 230 -2.26 60.45 -7.56
C SER A 230 -1.81 60.74 -6.13
N ASN A 231 -2.17 59.89 -5.15
CA ASN A 231 -1.76 59.97 -3.76
C ASN A 231 -0.63 58.97 -3.40
N ASP A 232 -0.06 58.29 -4.39
CA ASP A 232 1.17 57.51 -4.26
C ASP A 232 2.39 58.45 -4.39
N HIS A 233 2.87 58.97 -3.25
CA HIS A 233 3.99 59.90 -3.20
C HIS A 233 5.23 59.21 -2.64
N LEU A 234 6.21 58.96 -3.50
CA LEU A 234 7.55 58.56 -3.07
C LEU A 234 8.39 59.83 -2.88
N TYR A 235 8.71 60.18 -1.64
CA TYR A 235 9.52 61.35 -1.33
C TYR A 235 11.01 61.06 -1.58
N PRO A 236 11.67 61.73 -2.53
CA PRO A 236 13.10 61.54 -2.81
C PRO A 236 13.96 62.44 -1.90
N PRO A 237 15.23 62.09 -1.62
CA PRO A 237 16.19 63.04 -1.05
C PRO A 237 16.43 64.23 -2.01
N TYR A 238 16.46 63.97 -3.33
CA TYR A 238 16.44 64.97 -4.42
C TYR A 238 15.76 64.39 -5.67
N TYR A 239 14.78 65.12 -6.22
CA TYR A 239 13.60 64.63 -6.95
C TYR A 239 13.71 64.44 -8.48
N SER A 240 12.94 63.48 -9.02
CA SER A 240 12.17 63.64 -10.29
C SER A 240 11.07 62.57 -10.45
N HIS A 241 9.81 62.97 -10.29
CA HIS A 241 8.61 62.18 -10.65
C HIS A 241 8.53 61.93 -12.16
N ILE A 242 8.21 60.69 -12.55
CA ILE A 242 7.65 60.39 -13.88
C ILE A 242 6.19 60.01 -13.69
N GLN A 243 5.34 60.69 -14.45
CA GLN A 243 3.87 60.65 -14.40
C GLN A 243 3.35 59.25 -14.79
N ALA A 244 2.29 58.83 -14.08
CA ALA A 244 1.63 57.54 -14.17
C ALA A 244 1.16 57.19 -15.60
N ALA A 245 1.40 55.95 -16.01
CA ALA A 245 0.61 55.27 -17.04
C ALA A 245 -0.64 54.69 -16.36
N ASP A 246 -1.79 54.79 -17.04
CA ASP A 246 -3.14 54.39 -16.59
C ASP A 246 -3.14 53.24 -15.56
N ASP A 247 -3.43 53.57 -14.30
CA ASP A 247 -3.64 52.57 -13.25
C ASP A 247 -4.94 51.83 -13.55
N ASP A 248 -4.82 50.59 -14.00
CA ASP A 248 -5.95 49.68 -14.15
C ASP A 248 -6.43 49.28 -12.75
N ASP A 249 -7.39 50.04 -12.22
CA ASP A 249 -8.06 49.88 -10.91
C ASP A 249 -8.76 48.51 -10.72
N THR A 250 -8.60 47.62 -11.69
CA THR A 250 -9.20 46.28 -11.73
C THR A 250 -8.32 45.20 -11.07
N PHE A 251 -7.01 45.43 -10.86
CA PHE A 251 -6.09 44.41 -10.33
C PHE A 251 -5.15 44.93 -9.22
N VAL A 252 -5.04 44.18 -8.12
CA VAL A 252 -4.11 44.47 -7.01
C VAL A 252 -2.74 43.86 -7.31
N VAL A 253 -1.65 44.61 -7.31
CA VAL A 253 -0.32 44.02 -7.58
C VAL A 253 0.21 43.31 -6.32
N VAL A 254 0.75 42.10 -6.50
CA VAL A 254 1.29 41.27 -5.41
C VAL A 254 2.73 40.87 -5.70
N HIS A 255 3.65 41.26 -4.84
CA HIS A 255 5.06 40.90 -4.89
C HIS A 255 5.39 39.80 -3.88
N ARG A 256 6.35 38.93 -4.22
CA ARG A 256 6.80 37.83 -3.35
C ARG A 256 8.29 37.85 -3.13
N GLY A 257 8.72 37.93 -1.88
CA GLY A 257 10.15 37.95 -1.56
C GLY A 257 10.42 38.15 -0.07
N THR A 258 11.59 38.70 0.24
CA THR A 258 12.10 38.84 1.60
C THR A 258 11.52 40.07 2.30
N ILE A 259 10.98 39.89 3.50
CA ILE A 259 10.48 40.96 4.38
C ILE A 259 11.42 41.13 5.58
N ALA A 260 11.79 42.36 5.94
CA ALA A 260 12.59 42.62 7.14
C ALA A 260 11.69 42.90 8.35
N SER A 261 12.05 42.31 9.49
CA SER A 261 11.33 42.41 10.77
C SER A 261 12.23 42.94 11.88
N GLY A 262 11.85 44.03 12.55
CA GLY A 262 12.66 44.61 13.62
C GLY A 262 11.94 45.60 14.53
N GLU A 263 12.52 45.90 15.69
CA GLU A 263 11.87 46.67 16.77
C GLU A 263 11.83 48.19 16.56
N LEU A 264 12.54 48.71 15.55
CA LEU A 264 12.61 50.14 15.26
C LEU A 264 12.15 50.43 13.84
N VAL A 265 11.32 51.48 13.70
CA VAL A 265 10.88 52.00 12.39
C VAL A 265 12.08 52.54 11.61
N VAL A 266 12.26 52.10 10.36
CA VAL A 266 13.22 52.70 9.42
C VAL A 266 12.66 54.05 8.95
N LYS A 267 13.39 55.14 9.22
CA LYS A 267 12.92 56.53 8.98
C LYS A 267 13.71 57.29 7.91
N THR A 268 14.71 56.67 7.30
CA THR A 268 15.60 57.31 6.31
C THR A 268 15.71 56.44 5.07
N ALA A 269 15.43 57.04 3.91
CA ALA A 269 15.50 56.36 2.61
C ALA A 269 16.88 55.74 2.33
N GLU A 270 17.97 56.39 2.76
CA GLU A 270 19.35 55.91 2.60
C GLU A 270 19.60 54.58 3.32
N LEU A 271 19.12 54.47 4.57
CA LEU A 271 19.22 53.23 5.34
C LEU A 271 18.36 52.13 4.72
N ARG A 272 17.11 52.46 4.33
CA ARG A 272 16.21 51.53 3.63
C ARG A 272 16.87 50.95 2.39
N ASP A 273 17.39 51.80 1.51
CA ASP A 273 17.97 51.38 0.22
C ASP A 273 19.24 50.56 0.40
N THR A 274 20.08 50.93 1.37
CA THR A 274 21.28 50.15 1.74
C THR A 274 20.93 48.75 2.21
N LEU A 275 19.91 48.62 3.08
CA LEU A 275 19.46 47.33 3.59
C LEU A 275 18.75 46.49 2.51
N ALA A 276 17.94 47.14 1.67
CA ALA A 276 17.28 46.49 0.56
C ALA A 276 18.27 45.90 -0.44
N GLN A 277 19.30 46.64 -0.85
CA GLN A 277 20.34 46.14 -1.75
C GLN A 277 21.14 44.98 -1.12
N ARG A 278 21.43 45.08 0.18
CA ARG A 278 22.26 44.07 0.87
C ARG A 278 21.54 42.75 1.12
N TYR A 279 20.23 42.78 1.39
CA TYR A 279 19.46 41.59 1.80
C TYR A 279 18.29 41.26 0.87
N GLY A 280 18.18 41.93 -0.28
CA GLY A 280 17.09 41.73 -1.23
C GLY A 280 15.71 41.98 -0.63
N LEU A 281 15.57 43.02 0.20
CA LEU A 281 14.34 43.31 0.94
C LEU A 281 13.31 44.02 0.07
N LEU A 282 12.05 43.61 0.19
CA LEU A 282 10.91 44.21 -0.49
C LEU A 282 10.05 45.08 0.45
N CYS A 283 10.08 44.78 1.75
CA CYS A 283 9.22 45.42 2.76
C CYS A 283 9.86 45.37 4.15
N PHE A 284 9.57 46.37 4.99
CA PHE A 284 9.89 46.40 6.43
C PHE A 284 8.61 46.38 7.27
N GLU A 285 8.65 45.62 8.37
CA GLU A 285 7.58 45.52 9.38
C GLU A 285 8.17 45.25 10.79
N MET A 286 7.34 45.14 11.83
CA MET A 286 7.81 45.20 13.23
C MET A 286 7.39 44.03 14.14
N GLU A 287 6.67 43.02 13.64
CA GLU A 287 6.05 41.98 14.46
C GLU A 287 6.46 40.56 14.09
N ALA A 288 6.90 40.32 12.84
CA ALA A 288 7.10 38.97 12.35
C ALA A 288 8.20 38.21 13.10
N ALA A 289 9.25 38.87 13.59
CA ALA A 289 10.31 38.20 14.34
C ALA A 289 9.82 37.65 15.68
N GLY A 290 8.90 38.35 16.35
CA GLY A 290 8.24 37.85 17.55
C GLY A 290 7.29 36.69 17.25
N ALA A 291 6.46 36.80 16.22
CA ALA A 291 5.48 35.77 15.88
C ALA A 291 6.14 34.48 15.34
N LEU A 292 7.18 34.61 14.52
CA LEU A 292 7.86 33.49 13.85
C LEU A 292 8.88 32.75 14.72
N ALA A 293 9.17 33.22 15.94
CA ALA A 293 10.12 32.58 16.84
C ALA A 293 9.71 31.13 17.17
N ASP A 294 8.43 30.92 17.49
CA ASP A 294 7.90 29.62 17.94
C ASP A 294 6.61 29.19 17.23
N PHE A 295 6.14 29.93 16.23
CA PHE A 295 4.88 29.62 15.53
C PHE A 295 5.01 29.84 14.01
N PRO A 296 4.75 28.80 13.19
CA PRO A 296 5.03 28.90 11.76
C PRO A 296 3.96 29.77 11.08
N CYS A 297 4.38 30.91 10.52
CA CYS A 297 3.47 31.88 9.90
C CYS A 297 3.88 32.27 8.48
N MET A 298 2.92 32.73 7.68
CA MET A 298 3.19 33.52 6.48
C MET A 298 2.96 35.00 6.78
N VAL A 299 3.89 35.85 6.38
CA VAL A 299 3.79 37.30 6.55
C VAL A 299 3.20 37.90 5.29
N VAL A 300 2.12 38.66 5.45
CA VAL A 300 1.43 39.39 4.38
C VAL A 300 1.36 40.85 4.76
N ARG A 301 1.92 41.72 3.92
CA ARG A 301 1.99 43.16 4.19
C ARG A 301 1.39 43.95 3.04
N GLY A 302 0.37 44.75 3.34
CA GLY A 302 -0.09 45.81 2.44
C GLY A 302 0.86 47.00 2.55
N ILE A 303 1.29 47.54 1.43
CA ILE A 303 2.25 48.65 1.42
C ILE A 303 1.52 49.96 1.70
N SER A 304 1.86 50.59 2.83
CA SER A 304 1.20 51.78 3.35
C SER A 304 2.08 53.03 3.37
N ASP A 305 3.39 52.85 3.40
CA ASP A 305 4.40 53.90 3.23
C ASP A 305 5.64 53.33 2.52
N TYR A 306 6.69 54.16 2.34
CA TYR A 306 7.97 53.74 1.76
C TYR A 306 9.14 53.72 2.77
N CYS A 307 8.88 53.59 4.08
CA CYS A 307 9.93 53.66 5.11
C CYS A 307 10.80 54.95 5.03
N ASP A 308 10.17 56.07 4.70
CA ASP A 308 10.80 57.39 4.70
C ASP A 308 10.35 58.22 5.91
N SER A 309 10.79 59.49 5.98
CA SER A 309 10.48 60.36 7.12
C SER A 309 9.01 60.81 7.19
N HIS A 310 8.22 60.56 6.14
CA HIS A 310 6.83 60.98 6.01
C HIS A 310 5.90 59.77 6.24
N LYS A 311 5.05 59.86 7.25
CA LYS A 311 3.99 58.88 7.46
C LYS A 311 2.82 59.17 6.53
N ASN A 312 2.26 58.14 5.93
CA ASN A 312 1.10 58.25 5.04
C ASN A 312 -0.12 57.50 5.60
N ASP A 313 -0.75 58.10 6.61
CA ASP A 313 -1.90 57.51 7.31
C ASP A 313 -3.12 57.31 6.38
N GLN A 314 -3.16 57.97 5.21
CA GLN A 314 -4.25 57.84 4.24
C GLN A 314 -4.29 56.45 3.59
N TRP A 315 -3.15 55.78 3.47
CA TRP A 315 -3.06 54.45 2.85
C TRP A 315 -3.22 53.30 3.83
N HIS A 316 -3.17 53.55 5.15
CA HIS A 316 -3.24 52.49 6.17
C HIS A 316 -4.49 51.61 6.02
N GLY A 317 -5.66 52.22 5.78
CA GLY A 317 -6.91 51.47 5.61
C GLY A 317 -6.87 50.63 4.34
N TYR A 318 -6.65 51.25 3.17
CA TYR A 318 -6.61 50.50 1.90
C TYR A 318 -5.53 49.41 1.87
N ALA A 319 -4.32 49.69 2.37
CA ALA A 319 -3.23 48.72 2.50
C ALA A 319 -3.64 47.52 3.38
N ALA A 320 -4.30 47.77 4.51
CA ALA A 320 -4.83 46.70 5.36
C ALA A 320 -5.91 45.87 4.63
N ALA A 321 -6.79 46.52 3.86
CA ALA A 321 -7.83 45.85 3.08
C ALA A 321 -7.26 44.91 2.02
N VAL A 322 -6.28 45.35 1.24
CA VAL A 322 -5.67 44.51 0.19
C VAL A 322 -4.87 43.33 0.77
N ALA A 323 -4.20 43.54 1.92
CA ALA A 323 -3.52 42.48 2.65
C ALA A 323 -4.50 41.43 3.19
N ALA A 324 -5.62 41.88 3.78
CA ALA A 324 -6.67 41.01 4.28
C ALA A 324 -7.41 40.27 3.15
N ALA A 325 -7.65 40.94 2.02
CA ALA A 325 -8.22 40.34 0.83
C ALA A 325 -7.32 39.22 0.26
N TYR A 326 -5.99 39.41 0.30
CA TYR A 326 -5.02 38.39 -0.08
C TYR A 326 -5.04 37.21 0.87
N ALA A 327 -5.00 37.46 2.18
CA ALA A 327 -5.10 36.43 3.20
C ALA A 327 -6.40 35.60 3.05
N ARG A 328 -7.54 36.25 2.80
CA ARG A 328 -8.81 35.58 2.50
C ARG A 328 -8.71 34.65 1.29
N GLN A 329 -8.08 35.10 0.19
CA GLN A 329 -7.91 34.26 -1.00
C GLN A 329 -7.03 33.03 -0.74
N LEU A 330 -6.07 33.08 0.19
CA LEU A 330 -5.31 31.88 0.56
C LEU A 330 -6.22 30.75 1.04
N PHE A 331 -7.30 31.03 1.78
CA PHE A 331 -8.25 30.02 2.26
C PHE A 331 -9.03 29.30 1.14
N PHE A 332 -9.20 29.94 -0.03
CA PHE A 332 -9.80 29.31 -1.22
C PHE A 332 -8.85 28.35 -1.94
N HIS A 333 -7.57 28.46 -1.64
CA HIS A 333 -6.49 27.65 -2.22
C HIS A 333 -5.87 26.69 -1.21
N MET A 334 -6.27 26.78 0.06
CA MET A 334 -5.96 25.81 1.10
C MET A 334 -6.97 24.66 1.08
N PRO A 335 -6.52 23.39 1.03
CA PRO A 335 -7.41 22.25 1.07
C PRO A 335 -8.19 22.17 2.40
N ILE A 336 -9.52 22.11 2.31
CA ILE A 336 -10.44 22.08 3.47
C ILE A 336 -10.20 20.83 4.35
N ASN A 337 -9.72 19.72 3.76
CA ASN A 337 -9.44 18.47 4.48
C ASN A 337 -8.11 18.50 5.26
N GLU A 338 -7.16 19.37 4.93
CA GLU A 338 -5.86 19.42 5.63
C GLU A 338 -5.90 20.23 6.94
N VAL A 339 -7.02 20.90 7.20
CA VAL A 339 -7.27 21.63 8.45
C VAL A 339 -8.12 20.79 9.44
N GLN A 340 -8.89 19.82 8.94
CA GLN A 340 -9.52 18.77 9.76
C GLN A 340 -8.60 17.58 10.09
N GLY A 341 -7.54 17.34 9.32
CA GLY A 341 -6.67 16.19 9.53
C GLY A 341 -5.52 16.48 10.49
N GLY A 342 -5.68 16.23 11.81
CA GLY A 342 -4.58 16.05 12.81
C GLY A 342 -3.29 15.60 12.12
N VAL A 343 -2.14 16.29 12.34
CA VAL A 343 -0.81 15.98 11.76
C VAL A 343 -0.87 14.61 11.13
N GLU A 344 -1.02 14.54 9.80
CA GLU A 344 -0.96 13.24 9.16
C GLU A 344 0.43 12.76 9.47
N SER A 345 0.52 11.84 10.45
CA SER A 345 1.75 11.16 10.74
C SER A 345 2.19 10.64 9.39
N LYS A 346 3.45 10.85 9.06
CA LYS A 346 4.16 10.19 7.96
C LYS A 346 3.85 8.67 7.87
N PHE A 347 3.24 8.11 8.91
CA PHE A 347 2.90 6.71 9.13
C PHE A 347 1.40 6.42 9.29
N LYS A 348 0.49 7.32 8.90
CA LYS A 348 -0.96 7.09 9.09
C LYS A 348 -1.46 6.06 8.09
N LEU A 349 -2.08 4.97 8.54
CA LEU A 349 -2.76 4.02 7.66
C LEU A 349 -4.29 4.12 7.79
N SER A 350 -4.99 4.20 6.66
CA SER A 350 -6.43 4.10 6.56
C SER A 350 -6.81 2.69 6.95
N SER A 351 -7.51 2.56 8.07
CA SER A 351 -7.92 1.27 8.60
C SER A 351 -9.04 0.67 7.76
N ARG A 352 -8.70 0.09 6.61
CA ARG A 352 -9.45 -1.03 6.07
C ARG A 352 -8.93 -2.24 6.82
N LEU A 353 -9.77 -2.90 7.62
CA LEU A 353 -9.44 -4.19 8.22
C LEU A 353 -9.36 -5.21 7.08
N PRO A 354 -8.16 -5.64 6.64
CA PRO A 354 -8.06 -6.65 5.61
C PRO A 354 -8.16 -8.02 6.30
N GLY A 355 -9.10 -8.86 5.87
CA GLY A 355 -9.03 -10.29 6.16
C GLY A 355 -9.80 -10.85 7.35
N ALA A 356 -10.55 -10.06 8.14
CA ALA A 356 -11.42 -10.63 9.18
C ALA A 356 -12.80 -9.97 9.23
N ALA A 357 -13.85 -10.77 9.06
CA ALA A 357 -15.24 -10.31 9.19
C ALA A 357 -15.56 -10.09 10.68
N GLY A 358 -15.77 -8.83 11.07
CA GLY A 358 -16.24 -8.52 12.42
C GLY A 358 -17.71 -8.93 12.58
N VAL A 359 -18.07 -9.45 13.75
CA VAL A 359 -19.48 -9.68 14.10
C VAL A 359 -20.28 -8.37 14.10
N SER A 360 -21.58 -8.44 13.78
CA SER A 360 -22.49 -7.29 13.74
C SER A 360 -22.70 -6.65 15.11
N ARG A 361 -22.65 -7.46 16.17
CA ARG A 361 -22.77 -7.03 17.57
C ARG A 361 -21.79 -7.85 18.43
N PHE A 362 -20.77 -7.19 18.97
CA PHE A 362 -19.86 -7.78 19.95
C PHE A 362 -20.45 -7.64 21.35
N ILE A 363 -20.43 -8.72 22.15
CA ILE A 363 -21.17 -8.83 23.41
C ILE A 363 -20.23 -9.35 24.49
N GLY A 364 -20.33 -8.76 25.69
CA GLY A 364 -19.53 -9.12 26.85
C GLY A 364 -18.06 -8.71 26.76
N ARG A 365 -17.26 -9.22 27.71
CA ARG A 365 -15.79 -9.15 27.76
C ARG A 365 -15.19 -7.77 27.97
N ALA A 366 -15.86 -6.95 28.77
CA ALA A 366 -15.35 -5.66 29.19
C ALA A 366 -14.02 -5.81 29.95
N ASP A 367 -13.92 -6.80 30.83
CA ASP A 367 -12.73 -7.07 31.65
C ASP A 367 -11.52 -7.47 30.79
N GLU A 368 -11.70 -8.37 29.82
CA GLU A 368 -10.61 -8.76 28.92
C GLU A 368 -10.18 -7.62 27.99
N LEU A 369 -11.12 -6.79 27.52
CA LEU A 369 -10.80 -5.58 26.75
C LEU A 369 -10.04 -4.55 27.60
N GLU A 370 -10.41 -4.38 28.86
CA GLU A 370 -9.71 -3.49 29.78
C GLU A 370 -8.31 -4.03 30.11
N CYS A 371 -8.17 -5.34 30.33
CA CYS A 371 -6.87 -6.00 30.52
C CYS A 371 -5.98 -5.85 29.28
N LEU A 372 -6.55 -6.01 28.08
CA LEU A 372 -5.85 -5.81 26.82
C LEU A 372 -5.43 -4.35 26.66
N HIS A 373 -6.29 -3.40 27.01
CA HIS A 373 -5.95 -1.98 26.98
C HIS A 373 -4.81 -1.64 27.93
N LYS A 374 -4.86 -2.12 29.18
CA LYS A 374 -3.78 -1.96 30.18
C LYS A 374 -2.46 -2.57 29.71
N ALA A 375 -2.51 -3.77 29.12
CA ALA A 375 -1.32 -4.44 28.57
C ALA A 375 -0.69 -3.66 27.40
N LEU A 376 -1.49 -2.84 26.72
CA LEU A 376 -1.10 -2.03 25.57
C LEU A 376 -1.03 -0.53 25.90
N GLU A 377 -1.02 -0.13 27.18
CA GLU A 377 -0.83 1.28 27.59
C GLU A 377 0.65 1.68 27.46
N TRP A 378 0.94 2.92 27.02
CA TRP A 378 2.31 3.35 26.71
C TRP A 378 3.15 3.61 27.97
N VAL A 379 4.21 2.81 28.16
CA VAL A 379 5.15 2.94 29.29
C VAL A 379 6.60 3.24 28.83
N GLY A 380 6.83 3.40 27.52
CA GLY A 380 8.17 3.71 26.96
C GLY A 380 8.94 2.53 26.37
N GLU A 381 8.36 1.32 26.33
CA GLU A 381 8.92 0.11 25.69
C GLU A 381 7.84 -0.63 24.86
N ARG A 382 8.26 -1.66 24.11
CA ARG A 382 7.38 -2.46 23.24
C ARG A 382 6.33 -3.18 24.06
N ARG A 383 5.08 -3.02 23.66
CA ARG A 383 3.94 -3.64 24.34
C ARG A 383 3.51 -4.86 23.56
N THR A 384 3.56 -6.03 24.18
CA THR A 384 3.07 -7.26 23.55
C THR A 384 2.04 -7.92 24.47
N ALA A 385 0.85 -8.14 23.94
CA ALA A 385 -0.21 -8.90 24.61
C ALA A 385 -0.46 -10.20 23.83
N VAL A 386 -0.56 -11.31 24.56
CA VAL A 386 -0.82 -12.63 23.99
C VAL A 386 -2.20 -13.09 24.46
N LEU A 387 -3.16 -13.04 23.54
CA LEU A 387 -4.50 -13.57 23.74
C LEU A 387 -4.47 -15.07 23.48
N HIS A 388 -4.58 -15.88 24.54
CA HIS A 388 -4.56 -17.34 24.41
C HIS A 388 -5.83 -18.00 24.95
N GLY A 389 -6.24 -19.10 24.32
CA GLY A 389 -7.45 -19.83 24.70
C GLY A 389 -7.88 -20.81 23.62
N LEU A 390 -8.82 -21.70 23.95
CA LEU A 390 -9.32 -22.71 23.00
C LEU A 390 -9.89 -22.06 21.72
N GLY A 391 -10.02 -22.83 20.65
CA GLY A 391 -10.59 -22.35 19.38
C GLY A 391 -12.02 -21.82 19.56
N GLY A 392 -12.53 -20.97 18.67
CA GLY A 392 -13.92 -20.48 18.77
C GLY A 392 -14.27 -19.64 20.02
N MET A 393 -13.33 -19.43 20.95
CA MET A 393 -13.49 -18.56 22.12
C MET A 393 -13.44 -17.07 21.76
N GLY A 394 -13.53 -16.66 20.49
CA GLY A 394 -13.63 -15.23 20.12
C GLY A 394 -12.37 -14.38 20.29
N LYS A 395 -11.16 -14.97 20.30
CA LYS A 395 -9.87 -14.22 20.39
C LYS A 395 -9.69 -13.22 19.24
N THR A 396 -9.94 -13.69 18.02
CA THR A 396 -9.92 -12.90 16.78
C THR A 396 -10.96 -11.76 16.86
N GLN A 397 -12.18 -12.05 17.32
CA GLN A 397 -13.23 -11.02 17.47
C GLN A 397 -12.92 -9.99 18.56
N LEU A 398 -12.32 -10.41 19.68
CA LEU A 398 -11.84 -9.51 20.74
C LEU A 398 -10.78 -8.54 20.20
N SER A 399 -9.86 -9.05 19.38
CA SER A 399 -8.83 -8.24 18.71
C SER A 399 -9.44 -7.22 17.75
N ILE A 400 -10.39 -7.64 16.90
CA ILE A 400 -11.12 -6.75 15.98
C ILE A 400 -11.88 -5.67 16.75
N GLU A 401 -12.57 -6.03 17.83
CA GLU A 401 -13.32 -5.08 18.65
C GLU A 401 -12.40 -4.05 19.30
N TYR A 402 -11.26 -4.49 19.85
CA TYR A 402 -10.24 -3.59 20.36
C TYR A 402 -9.76 -2.62 19.28
N MET A 403 -9.50 -3.11 18.06
CA MET A 403 -9.10 -2.26 16.94
C MET A 403 -10.16 -1.21 16.60
N LYS A 404 -11.45 -1.58 16.63
CA LYS A 404 -12.56 -0.66 16.35
C LYS A 404 -12.67 0.44 17.41
N ARG A 405 -12.54 0.10 18.70
CA ARG A 405 -12.66 1.04 19.83
C ARG A 405 -11.48 2.02 19.89
N HIS A 406 -10.26 1.53 19.63
CA HIS A 406 -9.03 2.30 19.78
C HIS A 406 -8.44 2.77 18.44
N ARG A 407 -9.25 2.84 17.38
CA ARG A 407 -8.82 3.25 16.04
C ARG A 407 -8.11 4.61 16.01
N MET A 408 -8.51 5.52 16.89
CA MET A 408 -7.97 6.89 16.95
C MET A 408 -6.68 6.99 17.75
N ASP A 409 -6.33 5.95 18.52
CA ASP A 409 -5.17 5.94 19.41
C ASP A 409 -3.87 5.54 18.66
N TYR A 410 -4.02 4.83 17.53
CA TYR A 410 -2.91 4.34 16.72
C TYR A 410 -2.80 5.09 15.38
N SER A 411 -1.59 5.35 14.92
CA SER A 411 -1.30 5.87 13.56
C SER A 411 -1.55 4.80 12.50
N ALA A 412 -1.22 3.54 12.81
CA ALA A 412 -1.30 2.43 11.87
C ALA A 412 -1.75 1.15 12.58
N MET A 413 -2.58 0.36 11.91
CA MET A 413 -3.08 -0.90 12.44
C MET A 413 -2.98 -1.97 11.36
N ILE A 414 -2.14 -2.97 11.57
CA ILE A 414 -1.83 -4.02 10.59
C ILE A 414 -2.31 -5.37 11.12
N TRP A 415 -3.02 -6.12 10.28
CA TRP A 415 -3.48 -7.47 10.57
C TRP A 415 -2.69 -8.49 9.76
N LEU A 416 -2.10 -9.48 10.44
CA LEU A 416 -1.23 -10.49 9.85
C LEU A 416 -1.71 -11.90 10.22
N ASN A 417 -1.88 -12.78 9.23
CA ASN A 417 -2.24 -14.19 9.45
C ASN A 417 -0.98 -15.01 9.75
N ALA A 418 -0.78 -15.36 11.02
CA ALA A 418 0.39 -16.07 11.52
C ALA A 418 0.21 -17.60 11.60
N ARG A 419 -0.75 -18.18 10.87
CA ARG A 419 -1.01 -19.64 10.83
C ARG A 419 0.22 -20.47 10.48
N ASP A 420 0.94 -20.08 9.44
CA ASP A 420 2.23 -20.64 9.04
C ASP A 420 3.12 -19.54 8.47
N GLU A 421 4.42 -19.84 8.32
CA GLU A 421 5.40 -18.88 7.86
C GLU A 421 5.05 -18.29 6.47
N THR A 422 4.46 -19.11 5.59
CA THR A 422 4.08 -18.67 4.24
C THR A 422 2.88 -17.72 4.29
N SER A 423 1.83 -18.06 5.04
CA SER A 423 0.66 -17.18 5.27
C SER A 423 1.08 -15.85 5.88
N LEU A 424 2.02 -15.88 6.84
CA LEU A 424 2.51 -14.68 7.51
C LEU A 424 3.18 -13.72 6.52
N LYS A 425 4.14 -14.22 5.73
CA LYS A 425 4.82 -13.38 4.74
C LYS A 425 3.86 -12.87 3.67
N GLN A 426 2.86 -13.66 3.29
CA GLN A 426 1.82 -13.19 2.37
C GLN A 426 0.96 -12.06 2.97
N SER A 427 0.65 -12.11 4.27
CA SER A 427 -0.01 -10.98 4.94
C SER A 427 0.88 -9.74 5.02
N PHE A 428 2.19 -9.90 5.22
CA PHE A 428 3.14 -8.78 5.09
C PHE A 428 3.12 -8.17 3.70
N GLN A 429 2.98 -8.97 2.64
CA GLN A 429 2.83 -8.48 1.28
C GLN A 429 1.57 -7.63 1.10
N GLN A 430 0.45 -8.04 1.70
CA GLN A 430 -0.79 -7.24 1.69
C GLN A 430 -0.63 -5.94 2.47
N ALA A 431 -0.01 -6.00 3.66
CA ALA A 431 0.29 -4.83 4.47
C ALA A 431 1.20 -3.83 3.72
N ALA A 432 2.24 -4.32 3.05
CA ALA A 432 3.12 -3.50 2.23
C ALA A 432 2.35 -2.78 1.12
N ARG A 433 1.49 -3.51 0.38
CA ARG A 433 0.63 -2.90 -0.67
C ARG A 433 -0.29 -1.82 -0.11
N GLN A 434 -0.84 -2.02 1.09
CA GLN A 434 -1.62 -0.99 1.76
C GLN A 434 -0.76 0.23 2.11
N ILE A 435 0.42 0.03 2.71
CA ILE A 435 1.34 1.12 3.03
C ILE A 435 1.76 1.87 1.77
N SER A 436 2.12 1.18 0.68
CA SER A 436 2.55 1.80 -0.57
C SER A 436 1.45 2.61 -1.27
N ARG A 437 0.17 2.22 -1.13
CA ARG A 437 -0.94 3.01 -1.68
C ARG A 437 -1.12 4.34 -1.00
N GLU A 438 -0.93 4.35 0.31
CA GLU A 438 -1.16 5.53 1.15
C GLU A 438 0.11 6.39 1.27
N HIS A 439 1.28 5.75 1.16
CA HIS A 439 2.60 6.36 1.21
C HIS A 439 3.43 5.99 -0.03
N PRO A 440 3.03 6.45 -1.24
CA PRO A 440 3.71 6.10 -2.49
C PRO A 440 5.14 6.65 -2.61
N ALA A 441 5.53 7.58 -1.73
CA ALA A 441 6.89 8.13 -1.67
C ALA A 441 7.92 7.16 -1.05
N LEU A 442 7.49 6.07 -0.41
CA LEU A 442 8.37 5.09 0.24
C LEU A 442 8.97 4.12 -0.80
N ALA A 443 10.03 4.57 -1.46
CA ALA A 443 10.70 3.82 -2.53
C ALA A 443 11.14 2.42 -2.11
N TYR A 444 11.46 2.18 -0.83
CA TYR A 444 11.89 0.85 -0.34
C TYR A 444 10.71 -0.12 -0.12
N ILE A 445 9.51 0.36 0.21
CA ILE A 445 8.30 -0.49 0.27
C ILE A 445 7.81 -0.77 -1.14
N GLN A 446 7.80 0.26 -1.99
CA GLN A 446 7.46 0.09 -3.39
C GLN A 446 8.45 -0.87 -4.06
N SER A 447 9.75 -0.78 -3.75
CA SER A 447 10.71 -1.77 -4.23
C SER A 447 10.39 -3.15 -3.67
N ALA A 448 10.16 -3.34 -2.38
CA ALA A 448 9.88 -4.67 -1.85
C ALA A 448 8.61 -5.30 -2.46
N ILE A 449 7.54 -4.52 -2.71
CA ILE A 449 6.32 -4.99 -3.38
C ILE A 449 6.62 -5.42 -4.82
N ILE A 450 7.37 -4.60 -5.56
CA ILE A 450 7.73 -4.86 -6.96
C ILE A 450 8.68 -6.07 -7.06
N ASN A 451 9.52 -6.30 -6.05
CA ASN A 451 10.40 -7.48 -5.97
C ASN A 451 9.62 -8.78 -5.84
N GLN A 452 8.40 -8.76 -5.30
CA GLN A 452 7.58 -9.93 -4.99
C GLN A 452 8.24 -10.97 -4.06
N ASP A 453 9.38 -10.65 -3.45
CA ASP A 453 9.98 -11.44 -2.38
C ASP A 453 9.19 -11.23 -1.10
N LEU A 454 8.66 -12.34 -0.60
CA LEU A 454 7.89 -12.41 0.63
C LEU A 454 8.73 -12.07 1.87
N ASP A 455 10.01 -12.41 1.89
CA ASP A 455 10.95 -12.09 2.97
C ASP A 455 11.40 -10.63 2.93
N GLU A 456 11.77 -10.11 1.76
CA GLU A 456 12.12 -8.69 1.62
C GLU A 456 10.92 -7.79 1.92
N THR A 457 9.71 -8.21 1.54
CA THR A 457 8.50 -7.45 1.85
C THR A 457 8.22 -7.42 3.34
N ALA A 458 8.42 -8.55 4.04
CA ALA A 458 8.34 -8.57 5.49
C ALA A 458 9.39 -7.63 6.12
N GLU A 459 10.63 -7.64 5.63
CA GLU A 459 11.69 -6.75 6.10
C GLU A 459 11.39 -5.27 5.82
N ALA A 460 10.82 -4.93 4.67
CA ALA A 460 10.46 -3.56 4.34
C ALA A 460 9.32 -3.03 5.21
N VAL A 461 8.30 -3.86 5.50
CA VAL A 461 7.23 -3.48 6.43
C VAL A 461 7.79 -3.31 7.85
N LYS A 462 8.66 -4.21 8.32
CA LYS A 462 9.34 -4.05 9.62
C LYS A 462 10.16 -2.77 9.67
N ARG A 463 10.97 -2.49 8.64
CA ARG A 463 11.75 -1.25 8.50
C ARG A 463 10.85 -0.01 8.58
N TRP A 464 9.65 -0.06 8.01
CA TRP A 464 8.67 1.03 8.11
C TRP A 464 8.13 1.20 9.52
N LEU A 465 7.83 0.10 10.22
CA LEU A 465 7.45 0.12 11.64
C LEU A 465 8.60 0.63 12.53
N ASP A 466 9.85 0.39 12.12
CA ASP A 466 11.08 0.82 12.78
C ASP A 466 11.50 2.27 12.48
N GLU A 467 10.81 2.99 11.56
CA GLU A 467 11.19 4.36 11.24
C GLU A 467 11.02 5.32 12.43
N VAL A 468 11.97 6.26 12.56
CA VAL A 468 11.95 7.29 13.60
C VAL A 468 10.68 8.15 13.47
N GLY A 469 9.84 8.13 14.50
CA GLY A 469 8.54 8.81 14.54
C GLY A 469 7.33 7.93 14.20
N ASN A 470 7.54 6.64 13.89
CA ASN A 470 6.46 5.65 13.76
C ASN A 470 6.26 4.88 15.07
N ASP A 471 5.83 5.56 16.13
CA ASP A 471 5.81 5.04 17.51
C ASP A 471 4.42 4.59 18.00
N ARG A 472 3.37 4.86 17.23
CA ARG A 472 1.96 4.61 17.59
C ARG A 472 1.27 3.58 16.68
N TRP A 473 1.97 2.56 16.21
CA TRP A 473 1.34 1.47 15.44
C TRP A 473 0.87 0.30 16.32
N LEU A 474 -0.10 -0.46 15.81
CA LEU A 474 -0.58 -1.74 16.35
C LEU A 474 -0.45 -2.83 15.29
N VAL A 475 0.23 -3.94 15.61
CA VAL A 475 0.30 -5.13 14.73
C VAL A 475 -0.39 -6.31 15.42
N ILE A 476 -1.30 -6.98 14.71
CA ILE A 476 -1.99 -8.17 15.20
C ILE A 476 -1.52 -9.39 14.41
N TYR A 477 -0.91 -10.35 15.09
CA TYR A 477 -0.58 -11.67 14.55
C TYR A 477 -1.67 -12.66 14.96
N ASP A 478 -2.56 -13.00 14.02
CA ASP A 478 -3.71 -13.87 14.26
C ASP A 478 -3.38 -15.34 13.92
N ASN A 479 -3.87 -16.29 14.72
CA ASN A 479 -3.76 -17.75 14.51
C ASN A 479 -2.34 -18.34 14.63
N TYR A 480 -1.48 -17.80 15.49
CA TYR A 480 -0.14 -18.36 15.75
C TYR A 480 -0.20 -19.62 16.64
N ASP A 481 -0.64 -20.75 16.07
CA ASP A 481 -0.88 -21.99 16.81
C ASP A 481 0.28 -22.99 16.77
N ASP A 482 1.02 -23.06 15.66
CA ASP A 482 2.13 -24.00 15.44
C ASP A 482 3.47 -23.36 15.88
N VAL A 483 3.81 -23.53 17.16
CA VAL A 483 4.88 -22.76 17.83
C VAL A 483 6.20 -23.53 17.86
N ARG A 484 7.28 -22.92 17.32
CA ARG A 484 8.66 -23.41 17.49
C ARG A 484 9.51 -22.35 18.20
N LEU A 485 9.72 -22.52 19.50
CA LEU A 485 10.59 -21.67 20.31
C LEU A 485 11.80 -22.50 20.79
N ASP A 486 12.95 -22.33 20.14
CA ASP A 486 14.20 -22.95 20.60
C ASP A 486 14.57 -22.41 21.99
N ARG A 487 14.70 -23.31 22.98
CA ARG A 487 15.14 -22.96 24.34
C ARG A 487 16.63 -22.61 24.34
N CYS A 488 16.98 -21.37 24.65
CA CYS A 488 18.25 -20.93 25.27
C CYS A 488 18.09 -19.43 25.66
N ARG A 489 18.50 -18.89 26.81
CA ARG A 489 19.57 -19.20 27.77
C ARG A 489 19.13 -18.86 29.20
N GLY A 490 19.48 -19.73 30.15
CA GLY A 490 19.61 -19.39 31.56
C GLY A 490 20.86 -20.08 32.08
N THR A 491 21.84 -19.29 32.50
CA THR A 491 23.02 -19.77 33.22
C THR A 491 22.57 -20.38 34.54
N ASP A 492 22.63 -21.70 34.66
CA ASP A 492 22.98 -22.36 35.92
C ASP A 492 23.41 -23.80 35.67
N HIS A 493 24.56 -24.17 36.23
CA HIS A 493 25.06 -25.53 36.26
C HIS A 493 24.18 -26.35 37.21
N GLY A 494 23.36 -27.25 36.67
CA GLY A 494 22.50 -28.13 37.46
C GLY A 494 22.07 -29.37 36.68
N ILE A 495 22.77 -30.46 36.94
CA ILE A 495 22.57 -31.83 36.43
C ILE A 495 21.08 -32.22 36.38
N CYS A 496 20.58 -32.70 35.24
CA CYS A 496 19.44 -33.62 35.26
C CYS A 496 19.64 -34.80 34.31
N ARG A 497 19.84 -35.95 34.96
CA ARG A 497 20.10 -37.27 34.39
C ARG A 497 18.97 -37.69 33.45
N VAL A 498 19.36 -38.18 32.28
CA VAL A 498 18.57 -39.13 31.50
C VAL A 498 18.37 -40.38 32.35
N VAL A 499 17.16 -40.55 32.91
CA VAL A 499 16.75 -41.86 33.42
C VAL A 499 16.40 -42.72 32.23
N LYS A 500 17.40 -43.48 31.75
CA LYS A 500 17.16 -44.70 31.00
C LYS A 500 16.56 -45.72 31.97
N GLN A 501 15.28 -46.05 31.84
CA GLN A 501 14.81 -47.37 32.25
C GLN A 501 14.95 -48.31 31.06
N GLY A 502 15.78 -49.32 31.26
CA GLY A 502 16.07 -50.35 30.27
C GLY A 502 14.98 -51.42 30.22
N GLY A 503 14.78 -51.93 29.01
CA GLY A 503 14.11 -53.18 28.70
C GLY A 503 14.59 -53.64 27.33
N THR A 504 15.39 -54.70 27.31
CA THR A 504 16.05 -55.29 26.15
C THR A 504 15.08 -56.13 25.29
N ALA A 505 15.04 -55.91 23.98
CA ALA A 505 15.11 -56.93 22.92
C ALA A 505 14.94 -56.27 21.54
N GLY A 506 15.76 -56.68 20.58
CA GLY A 506 16.02 -55.96 19.33
C GLY A 506 14.92 -56.02 18.26
N GLY A 507 15.00 -55.04 17.35
CA GLY A 507 14.26 -54.97 16.10
C GLY A 507 14.61 -53.68 15.37
N ASN A 508 15.38 -53.78 14.28
CA ASN A 508 15.70 -52.68 13.39
C ASN A 508 14.44 -51.90 13.02
N THR A 509 14.34 -50.65 13.48
CA THR A 509 13.37 -49.68 12.98
C THR A 509 14.11 -48.39 12.68
N SER A 510 14.07 -48.05 11.40
CA SER A 510 14.39 -46.76 10.81
C SER A 510 13.98 -45.61 11.74
N GLN A 511 14.93 -44.71 11.99
CA GLN A 511 14.65 -43.37 12.49
C GLN A 511 13.49 -42.77 11.68
N PRO A 512 12.44 -42.22 12.32
CA PRO A 512 11.49 -41.39 11.60
C PRO A 512 12.25 -40.14 11.15
N ALA A 513 12.31 -39.94 9.84
CA ALA A 513 12.82 -38.73 9.22
C ALA A 513 12.09 -37.52 9.80
N ALA A 514 12.86 -36.52 10.21
CA ALA A 514 12.36 -35.20 10.58
C ALA A 514 11.81 -34.51 9.32
N ALA A 515 10.54 -34.76 9.00
CA ALA A 515 9.75 -34.05 8.03
C ALA A 515 8.39 -33.70 8.68
N ASP A 516 7.85 -32.53 8.34
CA ASP A 516 6.50 -32.05 8.70
C ASP A 516 6.27 -31.36 10.06
N SER A 517 7.21 -30.55 10.55
CA SER A 517 6.85 -29.53 11.55
C SER A 517 6.52 -28.21 10.85
N LYS A 518 5.22 -27.89 10.68
CA LYS A 518 4.73 -26.55 10.31
C LYS A 518 5.09 -25.47 11.35
N ALA A 519 5.60 -25.89 12.51
CA ALA A 519 5.96 -24.98 13.58
C ALA A 519 7.18 -24.12 13.21
N TYR A 520 7.01 -22.81 13.35
CA TYR A 520 8.02 -21.80 13.04
C TYR A 520 8.14 -20.77 14.16
N ASP A 521 9.26 -20.04 14.17
CA ASP A 521 9.51 -18.96 15.12
C ASP A 521 8.98 -17.64 14.56
N ILE A 522 8.08 -16.97 15.28
CA ILE A 522 7.49 -15.69 14.85
C ILE A 522 8.40 -14.48 15.18
N ARG A 523 9.37 -14.64 16.10
CA ARG A 523 10.22 -13.53 16.57
C ARG A 523 10.99 -12.79 15.46
N PRO A 524 11.51 -13.46 14.41
CA PRO A 524 12.16 -12.77 13.28
C PRO A 524 11.25 -11.78 12.53
N TYR A 525 9.93 -11.91 12.70
CA TYR A 525 8.93 -11.05 12.05
C TYR A 525 8.49 -9.86 12.92
N PHE A 526 9.02 -9.71 14.13
CA PHE A 526 8.78 -8.53 14.94
C PHE A 526 9.70 -7.37 14.50
N PRO A 527 9.24 -6.10 14.58
CA PRO A 527 10.08 -4.93 14.35
C PRO A 527 11.31 -4.92 15.28
N GLN A 528 12.40 -4.28 14.90
CA GLN A 528 13.61 -4.23 15.75
C GLN A 528 13.52 -3.19 16.86
N THR A 529 12.73 -2.14 16.67
CA THR A 529 12.55 -1.04 17.62
C THR A 529 11.54 -1.37 18.71
N ASP A 530 11.76 -0.80 19.90
CA ASP A 530 10.91 -1.06 21.07
C ASP A 530 9.80 -0.03 21.26
N HIS A 531 9.26 0.50 20.16
CA HIS A 531 8.07 1.34 20.15
C HIS A 531 6.89 0.62 19.46
N GLY A 532 5.65 1.04 19.70
CA GLY A 532 4.44 0.40 19.15
C GLY A 532 3.77 -0.64 20.06
N ALA A 533 2.81 -1.38 19.49
CA ALA A 533 1.98 -2.36 20.18
C ALA A 533 1.78 -3.63 19.32
N VAL A 534 1.87 -4.80 19.95
CA VAL A 534 1.71 -6.11 19.29
C VAL A 534 0.65 -6.92 20.03
N VAL A 535 -0.27 -7.52 19.28
CA VAL A 535 -1.23 -8.51 19.79
C VAL A 535 -1.00 -9.82 19.07
N ILE A 536 -0.95 -10.92 19.81
CA ILE A 536 -0.82 -12.27 19.26
C ILE A 536 -2.04 -13.08 19.69
N THR A 537 -2.74 -13.71 18.75
CA THR A 537 -3.79 -14.69 19.08
C THR A 537 -3.26 -16.11 18.87
N THR A 538 -3.49 -16.98 19.85
CA THR A 538 -2.99 -18.37 19.81
C THR A 538 -3.88 -19.32 20.61
N ARG A 539 -3.91 -20.60 20.25
CA ARG A 539 -4.44 -21.68 21.09
C ARG A 539 -3.43 -22.17 22.12
N SER A 540 -2.16 -21.85 21.94
CA SER A 540 -1.07 -22.34 22.78
C SER A 540 -0.82 -21.42 23.98
N SER A 541 -0.99 -21.94 25.19
CA SER A 541 -0.63 -21.22 26.44
C SER A 541 0.89 -21.12 26.66
N THR A 542 1.70 -21.74 25.78
CA THR A 542 3.16 -21.77 25.91
C THR A 542 3.86 -20.56 25.28
N VAL A 543 3.15 -19.75 24.49
CA VAL A 543 3.68 -18.55 23.83
C VAL A 543 3.85 -17.42 24.86
N LYS A 544 5.03 -17.33 25.46
CA LYS A 544 5.37 -16.30 26.46
C LYS A 544 6.11 -15.11 25.85
N LEU A 545 5.54 -14.50 24.82
CA LEU A 545 6.13 -13.36 24.10
C LEU A 545 5.62 -11.98 24.59
N GLY A 546 4.79 -11.96 25.64
CA GLY A 546 4.21 -10.74 26.19
C GLY A 546 3.30 -11.03 27.39
N GLN A 547 2.47 -10.05 27.78
CA GLN A 547 1.48 -10.23 28.83
C GLN A 547 0.42 -11.24 28.38
N LEU A 548 0.29 -12.34 29.11
CA LEU A 548 -0.68 -13.39 28.83
C LEU A 548 -2.07 -12.95 29.29
N ILE A 549 -3.02 -12.98 28.37
CA ILE A 549 -4.44 -12.74 28.65
C ILE A 549 -5.19 -14.00 28.21
N GLN A 550 -5.72 -14.71 29.19
CA GLN A 550 -6.50 -15.91 28.94
C GLN A 550 -7.92 -15.52 28.52
N VAL A 551 -8.31 -15.92 27.31
CA VAL A 551 -9.69 -15.76 26.82
C VAL A 551 -10.46 -17.05 27.09
N SER A 552 -11.41 -16.98 28.01
CA SER A 552 -12.25 -18.11 28.44
C SER A 552 -13.69 -18.03 27.89
N LYS A 553 -14.50 -19.02 28.27
CA LYS A 553 -15.96 -19.00 28.06
C LYS A 553 -16.60 -17.80 28.75
N LEU A 554 -17.77 -17.38 28.24
CA LEU A 554 -18.58 -16.34 28.87
C LEU A 554 -19.15 -16.88 30.19
N VAL A 555 -18.88 -16.17 31.28
CA VAL A 555 -19.36 -16.55 32.62
C VAL A 555 -20.77 -16.02 32.86
N ASP A 556 -21.06 -14.82 32.34
CA ASP A 556 -22.38 -14.23 32.42
C ASP A 556 -23.34 -14.92 31.45
N ILE A 557 -24.47 -15.37 31.97
CA ILE A 557 -25.53 -15.99 31.19
C ILE A 557 -26.25 -14.96 30.33
N ASP A 558 -26.34 -13.70 30.78
CA ASP A 558 -27.00 -12.63 30.05
C ASP A 558 -26.23 -12.29 28.77
N ASP A 559 -24.88 -12.33 28.81
CA ASP A 559 -24.04 -12.23 27.61
C ASP A 559 -24.31 -13.37 26.62
N SER A 560 -24.48 -14.59 27.13
CA SER A 560 -24.78 -15.77 26.31
C SER A 560 -26.16 -15.67 25.65
N LEU A 561 -27.17 -15.20 26.39
CA LEU A 561 -28.52 -14.95 25.90
C LEU A 561 -28.53 -13.82 24.86
N ALA A 562 -27.77 -12.75 25.09
CA ALA A 562 -27.67 -11.64 24.16
C ALA A 562 -27.03 -12.06 22.81
N ILE A 563 -26.05 -12.99 22.82
CA ILE A 563 -25.53 -13.60 21.57
C ILE A 563 -26.64 -14.39 20.86
N LEU A 564 -27.39 -15.22 21.59
CA LEU A 564 -28.50 -15.99 21.04
C LEU A 564 -29.61 -15.08 20.46
N GLU A 565 -29.99 -14.00 21.15
CA GLU A 565 -30.95 -13.00 20.67
C GLU A 565 -30.46 -12.36 19.36
N SER A 566 -29.21 -11.90 19.36
CA SER A 566 -28.60 -11.24 18.20
C SER A 566 -28.48 -12.15 16.98
N THR A 567 -28.24 -13.46 17.18
CA THR A 567 -28.00 -14.43 16.10
C THR A 567 -29.25 -15.19 15.67
N SER A 568 -30.28 -15.29 16.53
CA SER A 568 -31.60 -15.83 16.18
C SER A 568 -32.57 -14.78 15.65
N SER A 569 -32.28 -13.49 15.83
CA SER A 569 -33.21 -12.37 15.61
C SER A 569 -34.49 -12.47 16.44
N ARG A 570 -34.43 -13.17 17.58
CA ARG A 570 -35.52 -13.26 18.55
C ARG A 570 -35.34 -12.21 19.64
N VAL A 571 -36.44 -11.82 20.27
CA VAL A 571 -36.47 -10.81 21.33
C VAL A 571 -36.94 -11.43 22.64
N HIS A 572 -36.50 -10.87 23.76
CA HIS A 572 -36.93 -11.25 25.12
C HIS A 572 -36.57 -12.69 25.54
N LEU A 573 -35.46 -13.26 25.04
CA LEU A 573 -34.95 -14.56 25.49
C LEU A 573 -34.44 -14.51 26.94
N THR A 574 -34.14 -13.32 27.46
CA THR A 574 -33.88 -13.07 28.90
C THR A 574 -35.05 -13.39 29.82
N GLN A 575 -36.26 -13.62 29.29
CA GLN A 575 -37.43 -14.02 30.07
C GLN A 575 -37.84 -15.48 29.80
N ASP A 576 -37.18 -16.14 28.85
CA ASP A 576 -37.47 -17.50 28.42
C ASP A 576 -36.62 -18.51 29.22
N ALA A 577 -37.29 -19.36 30.02
CA ALA A 577 -36.63 -20.37 30.84
C ALA A 577 -35.87 -21.42 29.99
N ASP A 578 -36.38 -21.74 28.80
CA ASP A 578 -35.76 -22.71 27.90
C ASP A 578 -34.53 -22.12 27.21
N ALA A 579 -34.54 -20.81 26.93
CA ALA A 579 -33.35 -20.10 26.45
C ALA A 579 -32.22 -20.10 27.49
N HIS A 580 -32.55 -19.96 28.79
CA HIS A 580 -31.58 -20.11 29.86
C HIS A 580 -31.01 -21.52 29.95
N ALA A 581 -31.87 -22.54 29.82
CA ALA A 581 -31.45 -23.94 29.82
C ALA A 581 -30.50 -24.22 28.65
N LEU A 582 -30.82 -23.70 27.46
CA LEU A 582 -29.96 -23.80 26.28
C LEU A 582 -28.63 -23.08 26.45
N ALA A 583 -28.64 -21.83 26.93
CA ALA A 583 -27.42 -21.06 27.17
C ALA A 583 -26.48 -21.76 28.18
N ARG A 584 -27.04 -22.31 29.26
CA ARG A 584 -26.27 -23.14 30.23
C ARG A 584 -25.71 -24.39 29.58
N ARG A 585 -26.49 -25.05 28.70
CA ARG A 585 -26.04 -26.28 28.03
C ARG A 585 -24.89 -26.03 27.05
N LEU A 586 -24.88 -24.87 26.40
CA LEU A 586 -23.81 -24.44 25.50
C LEU A 586 -22.59 -23.84 26.23
N ASP A 587 -22.62 -23.83 27.57
CA ASP A 587 -21.50 -23.49 28.47
C ASP A 587 -20.78 -22.17 28.15
N GLY A 588 -21.54 -21.16 27.68
CA GLY A 588 -20.98 -19.84 27.38
C GLY A 588 -19.98 -19.81 26.22
N LEU A 589 -19.96 -20.82 25.34
CA LEU A 589 -19.08 -20.87 24.17
C LEU A 589 -19.61 -19.97 23.03
N PRO A 590 -18.94 -18.86 22.68
CA PRO A 590 -19.49 -17.89 21.72
C PRO A 590 -19.78 -18.48 20.34
N LEU A 591 -18.89 -19.33 19.84
CA LEU A 591 -19.08 -19.98 18.54
C LEU A 591 -20.30 -20.93 18.55
N ALA A 592 -20.46 -21.74 19.60
CA ALA A 592 -21.62 -22.64 19.75
C ALA A 592 -22.94 -21.85 19.84
N LEU A 593 -22.97 -20.79 20.66
CA LEU A 593 -24.12 -19.91 20.82
C LEU A 593 -24.49 -19.25 19.48
N SER A 594 -23.52 -18.75 18.74
CA SER A 594 -23.77 -18.10 17.44
C SER A 594 -24.32 -19.07 16.39
N THR A 595 -23.81 -20.31 16.34
CA THR A 595 -24.32 -21.32 15.39
C THR A 595 -25.71 -21.81 15.80
N ALA A 596 -25.97 -22.01 17.10
CA ALA A 596 -27.29 -22.37 17.59
C ALA A 596 -28.33 -21.26 17.30
N GLY A 597 -27.97 -20.00 17.52
CA GLY A 597 -28.83 -18.88 17.16
C GLY A 597 -29.08 -18.77 15.66
N ALA A 598 -28.05 -18.97 14.82
CA ALA A 598 -28.22 -19.03 13.37
C ALA A 598 -29.19 -20.14 12.94
N TYR A 599 -29.14 -21.31 13.56
CA TYR A 599 -30.12 -22.39 13.35
C TYR A 599 -31.54 -21.97 13.75
N LEU A 600 -31.70 -21.37 14.94
CA LEU A 600 -32.99 -20.88 15.45
C LEU A 600 -33.59 -19.74 14.60
N ARG A 601 -32.77 -19.00 13.85
CA ARG A 601 -33.24 -17.99 12.89
C ARG A 601 -33.94 -18.64 11.69
N GLN A 602 -33.44 -19.79 11.22
CA GLN A 602 -33.95 -20.44 10.01
C GLN A 602 -35.23 -21.25 10.26
N LEU A 603 -35.48 -21.65 11.50
CA LEU A 603 -36.57 -22.56 11.85
C LEU A 603 -37.51 -21.97 12.90
N SER A 604 -38.79 -22.33 12.80
CA SER A 604 -39.84 -21.91 13.73
C SER A 604 -39.85 -22.68 15.05
N ILE A 605 -38.83 -23.50 15.33
CA ILE A 605 -38.75 -24.28 16.57
C ILE A 605 -38.40 -23.39 17.76
N ASN A 606 -38.84 -23.75 18.97
CA ASN A 606 -38.49 -22.98 20.18
C ASN A 606 -37.12 -23.43 20.77
N CYS A 607 -36.67 -22.77 21.83
CA CYS A 607 -35.40 -23.10 22.49
C CYS A 607 -35.42 -24.50 23.13
N ALA A 608 -36.59 -24.97 23.63
CA ALA A 608 -36.75 -26.29 24.23
C ALA A 608 -36.59 -27.40 23.18
N ASP A 609 -37.21 -27.24 22.01
CA ASP A 609 -37.11 -28.19 20.90
C ASP A 609 -35.65 -28.31 20.42
N TYR A 610 -34.95 -27.18 20.28
CA TYR A 610 -33.53 -27.19 19.92
C TYR A 610 -32.67 -27.86 20.98
N LEU A 611 -32.93 -27.59 22.27
CA LEU A 611 -32.22 -28.22 23.38
C LEU A 611 -32.43 -29.74 23.38
N GLN A 612 -33.61 -30.23 23.01
CA GLN A 612 -33.85 -31.66 22.85
C GLN A 612 -32.98 -32.25 21.73
N LEU A 613 -33.01 -31.66 20.53
CA LEU A 613 -32.19 -32.10 19.40
C LEU A 613 -30.70 -32.10 19.73
N TYR A 614 -30.24 -31.06 20.45
CA TYR A 614 -28.88 -30.96 20.94
C TYR A 614 -28.52 -32.10 21.90
N ASN A 615 -29.37 -32.41 22.88
CA ASN A 615 -29.11 -33.48 23.84
C ASN A 615 -29.08 -34.86 23.18
N GLU A 616 -29.92 -35.09 22.17
CA GLU A 616 -29.89 -36.33 21.37
C GLU A 616 -28.57 -36.49 20.61
N SER A 617 -28.10 -35.42 19.96
CA SER A 617 -26.79 -35.39 19.28
C SER A 617 -25.63 -35.58 20.27
N TRP A 618 -25.66 -34.90 21.41
CA TRP A 618 -24.66 -35.03 22.47
C TRP A 618 -24.52 -36.49 22.94
N LEU A 619 -25.65 -37.14 23.27
CA LEU A 619 -25.66 -38.53 23.71
C LEU A 619 -25.13 -39.49 22.64
N ARG A 620 -25.35 -39.19 21.36
CA ARG A 620 -24.79 -39.96 20.24
C ARG A 620 -23.28 -39.79 20.16
N LEU A 621 -22.79 -38.55 20.13
CA LEU A 621 -21.36 -38.23 20.07
C LEU A 621 -20.59 -38.82 21.26
N GLN A 622 -21.16 -38.78 22.46
CA GLN A 622 -20.54 -39.38 23.64
C GLN A 622 -20.39 -40.92 23.52
N LYS A 623 -21.31 -41.58 22.83
CA LYS A 623 -21.24 -43.03 22.55
C LYS A 623 -20.25 -43.35 21.44
N GLU A 624 -20.27 -42.58 20.36
CA GLU A 624 -19.48 -42.83 19.15
C GLU A 624 -18.03 -42.34 19.27
N SER A 625 -17.76 -41.36 20.12
CA SER A 625 -16.45 -40.74 20.29
C SER A 625 -16.19 -40.35 21.76
N PRO A 626 -16.07 -41.32 22.68
CA PRO A 626 -15.96 -41.07 24.12
C PRO A 626 -14.66 -40.36 24.54
N HIS A 627 -13.66 -40.28 23.65
CA HIS A 627 -12.38 -39.63 23.91
C HIS A 627 -12.39 -38.11 23.68
N LEU A 628 -13.48 -37.55 23.17
CA LEU A 628 -13.60 -36.11 22.95
C LEU A 628 -13.69 -35.37 24.28
N LEU A 629 -13.01 -34.22 24.38
CA LEU A 629 -13.14 -33.32 25.52
C LEU A 629 -14.55 -32.72 25.57
N ASP A 630 -15.07 -32.42 26.76
CA ASP A 630 -16.41 -31.83 26.93
C ASP A 630 -16.61 -30.56 26.07
N TYR A 631 -15.56 -29.75 25.94
CA TYR A 631 -15.54 -28.57 25.06
C TYR A 631 -15.78 -28.92 23.57
N ASP A 632 -15.12 -29.96 23.05
CA ASP A 632 -15.29 -30.39 21.66
C ASP A 632 -16.66 -31.03 21.46
N GLN A 633 -17.14 -31.79 22.45
CA GLN A 633 -18.49 -32.35 22.43
C GLN A 633 -19.53 -31.22 22.29
N THR A 634 -19.37 -30.10 23.00
CA THR A 634 -20.35 -29.00 22.94
C THR A 634 -20.46 -28.40 21.55
N LEU A 635 -19.32 -28.09 20.93
CA LEU A 635 -19.29 -27.51 19.59
C LEU A 635 -19.75 -28.51 18.52
N TYR A 636 -19.29 -29.75 18.61
CA TYR A 636 -19.58 -30.76 17.60
C TYR A 636 -21.05 -31.15 17.61
N SER A 637 -21.71 -31.21 18.77
CA SER A 637 -23.16 -31.43 18.84
C SER A 637 -23.95 -30.30 18.21
N THR A 638 -23.56 -29.04 18.45
CA THR A 638 -24.19 -27.88 17.80
C THR A 638 -24.09 -27.94 16.27
N TRP A 639 -22.93 -28.33 15.74
CA TRP A 639 -22.74 -28.47 14.30
C TRP A 639 -23.40 -29.70 13.72
N GLU A 640 -23.46 -30.82 14.45
CA GLU A 640 -24.17 -32.03 14.01
C GLU A 640 -25.68 -31.76 13.86
N VAL A 641 -26.30 -31.04 14.79
CA VAL A 641 -27.71 -30.62 14.67
C VAL A 641 -27.92 -29.77 13.41
N SER A 642 -27.04 -28.82 13.16
CA SER A 642 -27.11 -27.96 11.97
C SER A 642 -26.89 -28.76 10.68
N PHE A 643 -25.91 -29.66 10.68
CA PHE A 643 -25.59 -30.52 9.55
C PHE A 643 -26.72 -31.48 9.21
N ASN A 644 -27.35 -32.10 10.20
CA ASN A 644 -28.49 -33.00 9.99
C ASN A 644 -29.65 -32.27 9.30
N HIS A 645 -29.88 -31.01 9.66
CA HIS A 645 -30.87 -30.18 8.98
C HIS A 645 -30.43 -29.81 7.56
N ILE A 646 -29.19 -29.36 7.36
CA ILE A 646 -28.64 -29.05 6.04
C ILE A 646 -28.75 -30.27 5.11
N GLN A 647 -28.47 -31.47 5.61
CA GLN A 647 -28.57 -32.71 4.84
C GLN A 647 -30.01 -33.01 4.38
N GLN A 648 -31.00 -32.67 5.20
CA GLN A 648 -32.42 -32.79 4.83
C GLN A 648 -32.85 -31.73 3.82
N GLN A 649 -32.37 -30.49 3.97
CA GLN A 649 -32.72 -29.36 3.11
C GLN A 649 -32.02 -29.40 1.75
N SER A 650 -30.72 -29.71 1.74
CA SER A 650 -29.85 -29.75 0.56
C SER A 650 -28.76 -30.80 0.71
N ARG A 651 -28.96 -31.93 0.03
CA ARG A 651 -27.95 -33.00 -0.05
C ARG A 651 -26.63 -32.47 -0.61
N ASP A 652 -26.67 -31.58 -1.60
CA ASP A 652 -25.47 -31.05 -2.27
C ASP A 652 -24.63 -30.20 -1.31
N ALA A 653 -25.25 -29.36 -0.47
CA ALA A 653 -24.55 -28.55 0.52
C ALA A 653 -23.90 -29.41 1.62
N ALA A 654 -24.59 -30.46 2.08
CA ALA A 654 -24.03 -31.41 3.03
C ALA A 654 -22.85 -32.21 2.44
N MET A 655 -22.94 -32.62 1.17
CA MET A 655 -21.86 -33.29 0.46
C MET A 655 -20.66 -32.38 0.25
N LEU A 656 -20.89 -31.08 0.00
CA LEU A 656 -19.83 -30.08 -0.07
C LEU A 656 -19.07 -29.94 1.25
N LEU A 657 -19.74 -29.87 2.41
CA LEU A 657 -19.06 -29.83 3.72
C LEU A 657 -18.18 -31.07 3.94
N ARG A 658 -18.67 -32.26 3.54
CA ARG A 658 -17.89 -33.51 3.63
C ARG A 658 -16.65 -33.47 2.73
N LEU A 659 -16.77 -32.94 1.52
CA LEU A 659 -15.65 -32.78 0.59
C LEU A 659 -14.65 -31.72 1.06
N TRP A 660 -15.11 -30.64 1.69
CA TRP A 660 -14.27 -29.55 2.19
C TRP A 660 -13.24 -29.99 3.25
N ALA A 661 -13.47 -31.10 3.96
CA ALA A 661 -12.46 -31.68 4.86
C ALA A 661 -11.10 -31.99 4.19
N TYR A 662 -11.10 -32.15 2.85
CA TYR A 662 -9.94 -32.47 2.02
C TYR A 662 -9.32 -31.24 1.35
N PHE A 663 -10.01 -30.11 1.35
CA PHE A 663 -9.46 -28.81 0.96
C PHE A 663 -8.92 -28.07 2.19
N ASP A 664 -8.10 -27.06 1.98
CA ASP A 664 -7.81 -26.08 3.03
C ASP A 664 -9.11 -25.45 3.56
N ASN A 665 -9.10 -25.01 4.81
CA ASN A 665 -10.27 -24.40 5.45
C ASN A 665 -10.60 -23.04 4.85
N GLU A 666 -9.69 -22.40 4.14
CA GLU A 666 -9.88 -21.08 3.53
C GLU A 666 -9.95 -21.14 1.99
N ASP A 667 -10.54 -20.09 1.39
CA ASP A 667 -10.57 -19.80 -0.05
C ASP A 667 -11.06 -20.95 -0.95
N VAL A 668 -12.21 -21.58 -0.67
CA VAL A 668 -12.86 -22.47 -1.65
C VAL A 668 -13.77 -21.66 -2.57
N TRP A 669 -13.53 -21.71 -3.88
CA TRP A 669 -14.28 -20.94 -4.90
C TRP A 669 -14.94 -21.81 -5.97
N TYR A 670 -15.85 -21.20 -6.75
CA TYR A 670 -16.67 -21.91 -7.74
C TYR A 670 -15.83 -22.65 -8.80
N GLU A 671 -14.89 -21.97 -9.44
CA GLU A 671 -14.12 -22.52 -10.56
C GLU A 671 -13.16 -23.65 -10.15
N LEU A 672 -12.72 -23.69 -8.88
CA LEU A 672 -11.98 -24.82 -8.30
C LEU A 672 -12.82 -26.09 -8.36
N LEU A 673 -14.07 -26.00 -7.90
CA LEU A 673 -14.98 -27.15 -7.88
C LEU A 673 -15.50 -27.50 -9.27
N GLN A 674 -15.79 -26.50 -10.11
CA GLN A 674 -16.34 -26.70 -11.46
C GLN A 674 -15.43 -27.55 -12.35
N LYS A 675 -14.13 -27.25 -12.39
CA LYS A 675 -13.17 -27.98 -13.24
C LYS A 675 -12.92 -29.42 -12.76
N GLY A 676 -13.00 -29.68 -11.45
CA GLY A 676 -12.97 -31.05 -10.93
C GLY A 676 -14.31 -31.76 -10.95
N GLY A 677 -15.39 -31.02 -11.15
CA GLY A 677 -16.74 -31.51 -11.24
C GLY A 677 -17.02 -32.23 -12.55
N SER A 678 -16.48 -31.77 -13.69
CA SER A 678 -16.79 -32.30 -15.04
C SER A 678 -16.70 -33.82 -15.17
N ASP A 679 -15.63 -34.41 -14.62
CA ASP A 679 -15.41 -35.86 -14.59
C ASP A 679 -15.64 -36.45 -13.19
N GLY A 680 -16.33 -35.70 -12.33
CA GLY A 680 -16.58 -36.01 -10.93
C GLY A 680 -17.92 -36.63 -10.62
N PRO A 681 -18.21 -36.85 -9.33
CA PRO A 681 -19.47 -37.47 -8.93
C PRO A 681 -20.65 -36.58 -9.35
N VAL A 682 -21.77 -37.21 -9.72
CA VAL A 682 -22.94 -36.55 -10.33
C VAL A 682 -23.46 -35.36 -9.51
N TRP A 683 -23.41 -35.45 -8.17
CA TRP A 683 -23.84 -34.34 -7.31
C TRP A 683 -22.96 -33.09 -7.47
N LEU A 684 -21.64 -33.27 -7.65
CA LEU A 684 -20.69 -32.18 -7.82
C LEU A 684 -20.90 -31.52 -9.18
N GLN A 685 -21.05 -32.31 -10.25
CA GLN A 685 -21.42 -31.83 -11.58
C GLN A 685 -22.67 -30.96 -11.54
N LYS A 686 -23.73 -31.46 -10.89
CA LYS A 686 -25.01 -30.77 -10.78
C LYS A 686 -24.92 -29.48 -9.95
N MET A 687 -24.12 -29.48 -8.89
CA MET A 687 -23.91 -28.32 -8.03
C MET A 687 -23.09 -27.23 -8.74
N THR A 688 -22.14 -27.62 -9.60
CA THR A 688 -21.27 -26.70 -10.35
C THR A 688 -21.70 -26.49 -11.81
N GLU A 689 -22.93 -26.90 -12.17
CA GLU A 689 -23.51 -26.69 -13.50
C GLU A 689 -23.61 -25.20 -13.81
N ASP A 690 -24.01 -24.42 -12.81
CA ASP A 690 -24.11 -22.97 -12.88
C ASP A 690 -23.72 -22.34 -11.53
N ARG A 691 -23.34 -21.05 -11.58
CA ARG A 691 -22.95 -20.29 -10.38
C ARG A 691 -24.10 -20.12 -9.40
N PHE A 692 -25.35 -20.14 -9.85
CA PHE A 692 -26.52 -19.92 -9.00
C PHE A 692 -26.74 -21.09 -8.04
N ARG A 693 -26.60 -22.35 -8.51
CA ARG A 693 -26.70 -23.55 -7.67
C ARG A 693 -25.58 -23.62 -6.64
N PHE A 694 -24.34 -23.35 -7.05
CA PHE A 694 -23.21 -23.26 -6.13
C PHE A 694 -23.45 -22.19 -5.06
N ASN A 695 -23.86 -20.98 -5.46
CA ASN A 695 -24.18 -19.90 -4.52
C ASN A 695 -25.36 -20.25 -3.61
N THR A 696 -26.33 -21.04 -4.10
CA THR A 696 -27.45 -21.53 -3.28
C THR A 696 -26.96 -22.50 -2.20
N ALA A 697 -26.06 -23.43 -2.55
CA ALA A 697 -25.44 -24.34 -1.58
C ALA A 697 -24.62 -23.55 -0.55
N MET A 698 -23.75 -22.64 -0.99
CA MET A 698 -22.95 -21.79 -0.10
C MET A 698 -23.81 -20.89 0.79
N ARG A 699 -24.93 -20.35 0.26
CA ARG A 699 -25.89 -19.56 1.05
C ARG A 699 -26.45 -20.38 2.22
N ILE A 700 -26.85 -21.62 1.99
CA ILE A 700 -27.34 -22.52 3.06
C ILE A 700 -26.25 -22.73 4.12
N LEU A 701 -25.00 -22.97 3.71
CA LEU A 701 -23.89 -23.16 4.65
C LEU A 701 -23.59 -21.90 5.47
N CYS A 702 -23.68 -20.72 4.85
CA CYS A 702 -23.50 -19.43 5.52
C CYS A 702 -24.67 -19.09 6.46
N GLU A 703 -25.90 -19.42 6.06
CA GLU A 703 -27.12 -19.20 6.86
C GLU A 703 -27.12 -19.97 8.18
N HIS A 704 -26.45 -21.14 8.20
CA HIS A 704 -26.21 -21.94 9.39
C HIS A 704 -24.91 -21.58 10.14
N GLY A 705 -24.15 -20.57 9.69
CA GLY A 705 -22.91 -20.13 10.34
C GLY A 705 -21.78 -21.17 10.31
N LEU A 706 -21.80 -22.10 9.35
CA LEU A 706 -20.72 -23.09 9.17
C LEU A 706 -19.63 -22.60 8.20
N ALA A 707 -19.97 -21.69 7.29
CA ALA A 707 -19.07 -21.09 6.32
C ALA A 707 -19.26 -19.58 6.27
N GLU A 708 -18.24 -18.86 5.82
CA GLU A 708 -18.22 -17.42 5.66
C GLU A 708 -17.67 -17.05 4.27
N ALA A 709 -18.14 -15.94 3.69
CA ALA A 709 -17.63 -15.44 2.41
C ALA A 709 -16.45 -14.48 2.64
N ASP A 710 -15.29 -14.75 2.05
CA ASP A 710 -14.06 -13.99 2.30
C ASP A 710 -14.21 -12.51 1.97
N PRO A 711 -13.77 -11.54 2.78
CA PRO A 711 -14.02 -10.12 2.53
C PRO A 711 -13.56 -9.66 1.13
N ALA A 712 -14.26 -8.68 0.55
CA ALA A 712 -14.06 -8.25 -0.83
C ALA A 712 -12.68 -7.60 -1.06
N ILE A 713 -11.66 -8.40 -1.35
CA ILE A 713 -10.38 -7.92 -1.85
C ILE A 713 -10.56 -7.64 -3.35
N LYS A 714 -10.67 -6.36 -3.72
CA LYS A 714 -10.80 -5.90 -5.11
C LYS A 714 -9.59 -6.23 -6.02
N GLU A 715 -8.57 -6.94 -5.51
CA GLU A 715 -7.27 -7.10 -6.20
C GLU A 715 -7.11 -8.40 -6.98
N SER A 716 -7.81 -9.47 -6.63
CA SER A 716 -7.67 -10.74 -7.33
C SER A 716 -8.71 -10.84 -8.44
N GLY A 717 -8.47 -10.15 -9.56
CA GLY A 717 -9.31 -10.20 -10.76
C GLY A 717 -9.32 -11.55 -11.49
N VAL A 718 -9.15 -12.67 -10.77
CA VAL A 718 -9.05 -14.03 -11.30
C VAL A 718 -10.00 -14.95 -10.52
N GLY A 719 -11.08 -15.37 -11.19
CA GLY A 719 -12.09 -16.28 -10.65
C GLY A 719 -13.13 -15.64 -9.73
N SER A 720 -14.01 -16.47 -9.19
CA SER A 720 -15.00 -16.06 -8.19
C SER A 720 -14.40 -15.90 -6.79
N ARG A 721 -15.19 -15.24 -5.93
CA ARG A 721 -14.92 -15.02 -4.51
C ARG A 721 -14.84 -16.36 -3.76
N GLY A 722 -13.83 -16.50 -2.92
CA GLY A 722 -13.64 -17.63 -2.01
C GLY A 722 -14.60 -17.61 -0.83
N TYR A 723 -14.76 -18.79 -0.23
CA TYR A 723 -15.44 -19.01 1.03
C TYR A 723 -14.49 -19.74 1.98
N SER A 724 -14.66 -19.51 3.27
CA SER A 724 -13.83 -20.11 4.32
C SER A 724 -14.71 -20.73 5.41
N VAL A 725 -14.18 -21.74 6.11
CA VAL A 725 -14.77 -22.35 7.29
C VAL A 725 -13.86 -22.15 8.48
N HIS A 726 -14.44 -21.93 9.66
CA HIS A 726 -13.67 -21.75 10.89
C HIS A 726 -12.85 -23.01 11.20
N GLY A 727 -11.61 -22.87 11.69
CA GLY A 727 -10.70 -23.99 11.93
C GLY A 727 -11.27 -25.11 12.81
N CYS A 728 -12.07 -24.77 13.83
CA CYS A 728 -12.77 -25.79 14.63
C CYS A 728 -13.86 -26.55 13.86
N VAL A 729 -14.60 -25.86 12.98
CA VAL A 729 -15.60 -26.49 12.10
C VAL A 729 -14.88 -27.43 11.13
N HIS A 730 -13.73 -27.00 10.58
CA HIS A 730 -12.90 -27.85 9.74
C HIS A 730 -12.38 -29.07 10.51
N ALA A 731 -11.89 -28.91 11.74
CA ALA A 731 -11.46 -30.02 12.59
C ALA A 731 -12.58 -31.03 12.85
N TRP A 732 -13.79 -30.56 13.13
CA TRP A 732 -14.98 -31.41 13.22
C TRP A 732 -15.26 -32.15 11.91
N MET A 733 -15.21 -31.47 10.75
CA MET A 733 -15.38 -32.11 9.44
C MET A 733 -14.37 -33.24 9.20
N ILE A 734 -13.14 -33.03 9.69
CA ILE A 734 -11.97 -33.88 9.49
C ILE A 734 -11.98 -35.13 10.37
N HIS A 735 -12.39 -34.98 11.63
CA HIS A 735 -12.24 -36.01 12.67
C HIS A 735 -13.54 -36.69 13.06
N VAL A 736 -14.69 -36.04 12.84
CA VAL A 736 -15.99 -36.53 13.30
C VAL A 736 -16.97 -36.71 12.14
N LEU A 737 -17.17 -35.68 11.31
CA LEU A 737 -18.14 -35.76 10.21
C LEU A 737 -17.76 -36.80 9.15
N ASN A 738 -16.47 -36.89 8.84
CA ASN A 738 -15.89 -37.94 8.00
C ASN A 738 -15.25 -38.97 8.92
N THR A 739 -15.97 -40.07 9.19
CA THR A 739 -15.45 -41.23 9.91
C THR A 739 -14.41 -41.95 9.05
N GLY A 740 -13.15 -41.59 9.21
CA GLY A 740 -12.04 -42.12 8.40
C GLY A 740 -11.81 -41.34 7.09
N VAL A 741 -10.80 -41.79 6.33
CA VAL A 741 -10.50 -41.22 5.01
C VAL A 741 -11.37 -41.92 3.97
N ASP A 742 -12.37 -41.21 3.47
CA ASP A 742 -13.11 -41.59 2.27
C ASP A 742 -12.23 -41.34 1.04
N GLU A 743 -11.85 -42.42 0.37
CA GLU A 743 -10.95 -42.41 -0.79
C GLU A 743 -11.56 -41.68 -1.99
N GLU A 744 -12.85 -41.87 -2.27
CA GLU A 744 -13.56 -41.22 -3.39
C GLU A 744 -13.56 -39.70 -3.23
N ARG A 745 -13.78 -39.22 -2.00
CA ARG A 745 -13.73 -37.78 -1.69
C ARG A 745 -12.31 -37.21 -1.78
N SER A 746 -11.31 -37.96 -1.30
CA SER A 746 -9.90 -37.54 -1.39
C SER A 746 -9.48 -37.35 -2.84
N TRP A 747 -9.79 -38.32 -3.70
CA TRP A 747 -9.52 -38.24 -5.14
C TRP A 747 -10.34 -37.15 -5.82
N THR A 748 -11.59 -36.94 -5.42
CA THR A 748 -12.43 -35.86 -5.96
C THR A 748 -11.84 -34.48 -5.65
N ALA A 749 -11.37 -34.25 -4.42
CA ALA A 749 -10.72 -32.99 -4.05
C ALA A 749 -9.39 -32.81 -4.81
N MET A 750 -8.58 -33.86 -4.90
CA MET A 750 -7.33 -33.84 -5.68
C MET A 750 -7.59 -33.53 -7.16
N ARG A 751 -8.64 -34.11 -7.76
CA ARG A 751 -9.05 -33.82 -9.14
C ARG A 751 -9.45 -32.34 -9.31
N CYS A 752 -10.21 -31.76 -8.38
CA CYS A 752 -10.52 -30.32 -8.42
C CYS A 752 -9.27 -29.46 -8.46
N VAL A 753 -8.28 -29.75 -7.59
CA VAL A 753 -7.01 -29.01 -7.58
C VAL A 753 -6.25 -29.22 -8.89
N ALA A 754 -6.03 -30.47 -9.28
CA ALA A 754 -5.21 -30.84 -10.44
C ALA A 754 -5.82 -30.35 -11.77
N SER A 755 -7.14 -30.44 -11.96
CA SER A 755 -7.84 -29.91 -13.14
C SER A 755 -7.79 -28.39 -13.23
N HIS A 756 -7.56 -27.71 -12.10
CA HIS A 756 -7.54 -26.25 -12.04
C HIS A 756 -6.14 -25.65 -12.20
N VAL A 757 -5.08 -26.46 -12.18
CA VAL A 757 -3.72 -26.01 -12.49
C VAL A 757 -3.70 -25.43 -13.91
N PRO A 758 -3.45 -24.12 -14.08
CA PRO A 758 -3.41 -23.49 -15.40
C PRO A 758 -2.11 -23.84 -16.14
N SER A 759 -2.14 -23.74 -17.47
CA SER A 759 -0.92 -23.71 -18.29
C SER A 759 -0.27 -22.33 -18.23
N ASP A 760 1.04 -22.28 -18.47
CA ASP A 760 1.85 -21.06 -18.60
C ASP A 760 1.38 -20.11 -19.71
N GLU A 761 0.65 -20.62 -20.71
CA GLU A 761 0.02 -19.83 -21.77
C GLU A 761 -1.21 -19.01 -21.33
N GLN A 762 -1.78 -19.27 -20.14
CA GLN A 762 -2.95 -18.57 -19.63
C GLN A 762 -2.57 -17.26 -18.94
N GLU A 763 -3.32 -16.19 -19.20
CA GLU A 763 -3.12 -14.90 -18.54
C GLU A 763 -3.29 -15.05 -17.01
N LYS A 764 -2.34 -14.54 -16.23
CA LYS A 764 -2.34 -14.59 -14.75
C LYS A 764 -2.35 -16.01 -14.16
N TYR A 765 -1.79 -17.00 -14.86
CA TYR A 765 -1.69 -18.38 -14.37
C TYR A 765 -1.12 -18.48 -12.93
N TRP A 766 -0.11 -17.68 -12.62
CA TRP A 766 0.53 -17.62 -11.30
C TRP A 766 -0.45 -17.23 -10.17
N MET A 767 -1.47 -16.40 -10.45
CA MET A 767 -2.49 -16.01 -9.46
C MET A 767 -3.39 -17.19 -9.09
N VAL A 768 -3.74 -18.01 -10.08
CA VAL A 768 -4.54 -19.22 -9.86
C VAL A 768 -3.72 -20.25 -9.10
N GLN A 769 -2.47 -20.48 -9.51
CA GLN A 769 -1.56 -21.40 -8.84
C GLN A 769 -1.38 -21.04 -7.36
N ARG A 770 -1.24 -19.74 -7.05
CA ARG A 770 -1.15 -19.27 -5.67
C ARG A 770 -2.36 -19.67 -4.82
N ARG A 771 -3.58 -19.53 -5.35
CA ARG A 771 -4.81 -19.97 -4.64
C ARG A 771 -4.87 -21.49 -4.47
N LEU A 772 -4.32 -22.25 -5.43
CA LEU A 772 -4.33 -23.72 -5.39
C LEU A 772 -3.35 -24.33 -4.38
N LEU A 773 -2.27 -23.65 -4.02
CA LEU A 773 -1.17 -24.22 -3.24
C LEU A 773 -1.60 -24.84 -1.90
N HIS A 774 -2.39 -24.12 -1.10
CA HIS A 774 -2.83 -24.63 0.21
C HIS A 774 -3.80 -25.81 0.07
N HIS A 775 -4.67 -25.79 -0.95
CA HIS A 775 -5.50 -26.93 -1.27
C HIS A 775 -4.68 -28.14 -1.74
N ALA A 776 -3.64 -27.93 -2.55
CA ALA A 776 -2.73 -28.97 -2.99
C ALA A 776 -2.02 -29.63 -1.80
N ASP A 777 -1.39 -28.83 -0.93
CA ASP A 777 -0.70 -29.33 0.27
C ASP A 777 -1.65 -30.13 1.18
N ARG A 778 -2.90 -29.67 1.33
CA ARG A 778 -3.92 -30.35 2.12
C ARG A 778 -4.37 -31.68 1.50
N CYS A 779 -4.67 -31.70 0.20
CA CYS A 779 -5.00 -32.92 -0.54
C CYS A 779 -3.89 -33.96 -0.43
N MET A 780 -2.62 -33.52 -0.41
CA MET A 780 -1.47 -34.42 -0.29
C MET A 780 -1.29 -35.02 1.10
N THR A 781 -1.66 -34.30 2.16
CA THR A 781 -1.54 -34.80 3.55
C THR A 781 -2.58 -35.90 3.85
N ARG A 782 -3.76 -35.83 3.22
CA ARG A 782 -4.92 -36.71 3.48
C ARG A 782 -5.05 -37.87 2.49
N THR A 783 -4.53 -37.72 1.27
CA THR A 783 -4.48 -38.82 0.32
C THR A 783 -3.43 -39.83 0.81
N LEU A 784 -3.91 -40.96 1.34
CA LEU A 784 -3.08 -42.07 1.77
C LEU A 784 -2.04 -42.38 0.69
N THR A 785 -0.83 -42.69 1.15
CA THR A 785 0.36 -43.15 0.42
C THR A 785 0.12 -44.39 -0.46
N GLN A 786 -0.84 -44.32 -1.37
CA GLN A 786 -1.14 -45.36 -2.33
C GLN A 786 -0.55 -44.96 -3.68
N MET A 787 0.07 -45.94 -4.33
CA MET A 787 0.68 -45.79 -5.64
C MET A 787 -0.33 -45.22 -6.62
N ALA A 788 0.10 -44.35 -7.53
CA ALA A 788 -0.74 -43.81 -8.58
C ALA A 788 -1.41 -44.97 -9.34
N GLU A 789 -2.71 -45.19 -9.13
CA GLU A 789 -3.49 -46.02 -10.01
C GLU A 789 -3.47 -45.37 -11.38
N GLY A 790 -3.09 -46.09 -12.43
CA GLY A 790 -2.57 -45.44 -13.64
C GLY A 790 -3.54 -44.52 -14.41
N LYS A 791 -4.85 -44.54 -14.11
CA LYS A 791 -5.82 -43.54 -14.62
C LYS A 791 -5.73 -42.18 -13.92
N ASN A 792 -5.19 -42.14 -12.70
CA ASN A 792 -5.09 -40.97 -11.83
C ASN A 792 -3.72 -40.28 -11.94
N ALA A 793 -2.81 -40.81 -12.75
CA ALA A 793 -1.43 -40.34 -12.85
C ALA A 793 -1.30 -38.89 -13.34
N TRP A 794 -2.21 -38.45 -14.22
CA TRP A 794 -2.26 -37.07 -14.71
C TRP A 794 -2.48 -36.04 -13.59
N MET A 795 -3.17 -36.41 -12.50
CA MET A 795 -3.38 -35.51 -11.36
C MET A 795 -2.05 -35.18 -10.68
N PHE A 796 -1.20 -36.20 -10.47
CA PHE A 796 0.14 -36.02 -9.93
C PHE A 796 1.02 -35.23 -10.90
N TYR A 797 0.90 -35.44 -12.21
CA TYR A 797 1.64 -34.63 -13.19
C TYR A 797 1.30 -33.13 -13.06
N ASN A 798 0.02 -32.77 -12.98
CA ASN A 798 -0.40 -31.37 -12.83
C ASN A 798 0.02 -30.77 -11.48
N LEU A 799 -0.03 -31.55 -10.39
CA LEU A 799 0.52 -31.11 -9.10
C LEU A 799 2.04 -30.94 -9.15
N GLY A 800 2.74 -31.77 -9.93
CA GLY A 800 4.16 -31.62 -10.21
C GLY A 800 4.46 -30.30 -10.92
N VAL A 801 3.68 -29.95 -11.94
CA VAL A 801 3.75 -28.64 -12.60
C VAL A 801 3.51 -27.51 -11.61
N LEU A 802 2.45 -27.60 -10.80
CA LEU A 802 2.14 -26.60 -9.78
C LEU A 802 3.29 -26.38 -8.79
N TYR A 803 3.95 -27.44 -8.31
CA TYR A 803 5.09 -27.29 -7.40
C TYR A 803 6.36 -26.83 -8.11
N SER A 804 6.60 -27.27 -9.35
CA SER A 804 7.75 -26.85 -10.15
C SER A 804 7.72 -25.35 -10.45
N ASP A 805 6.56 -24.82 -10.83
CA ASP A 805 6.37 -23.39 -11.12
C ASP A 805 6.50 -22.50 -9.87
N GLN A 806 6.45 -23.10 -8.68
CA GLN A 806 6.57 -22.43 -7.37
C GLN A 806 7.91 -22.74 -6.69
N ASP A 807 8.89 -23.25 -7.46
CA ASP A 807 10.25 -23.61 -7.02
C ASP A 807 10.28 -24.58 -5.82
N ARG A 808 9.22 -25.38 -5.67
CA ARG A 808 9.13 -26.45 -4.66
C ARG A 808 9.63 -27.76 -5.26
N ILE A 809 10.90 -27.75 -5.67
CA ILE A 809 11.56 -28.80 -6.46
C ILE A 809 11.41 -30.20 -5.84
N ASP A 810 11.58 -30.34 -4.52
CA ASP A 810 11.43 -31.63 -3.83
C ASP A 810 10.00 -32.20 -3.93
N LYS A 811 8.98 -31.33 -3.78
CA LYS A 811 7.58 -31.73 -3.93
C LYS A 811 7.26 -32.04 -5.39
N ALA A 812 7.80 -31.27 -6.32
CA ALA A 812 7.64 -31.50 -7.76
C ALA A 812 8.22 -32.86 -8.18
N GLU A 813 9.44 -33.20 -7.74
CA GLU A 813 10.07 -34.50 -7.96
C GLU A 813 9.17 -35.63 -7.44
N ALA A 814 8.72 -35.53 -6.19
CA ALA A 814 7.86 -36.54 -5.59
C ALA A 814 6.55 -36.75 -6.38
N MET A 815 5.97 -35.67 -6.93
CA MET A 815 4.76 -35.75 -7.73
C MET A 815 5.01 -36.36 -9.11
N TYR A 816 6.07 -35.94 -9.81
CA TYR A 816 6.39 -36.51 -11.11
C TYR A 816 6.83 -37.97 -11.03
N VAL A 817 7.53 -38.41 -9.98
CA VAL A 817 7.86 -39.83 -9.76
C VAL A 817 6.58 -40.67 -9.60
N ARG A 818 5.58 -40.17 -8.85
CA ARG A 818 4.28 -40.84 -8.71
C ARG A 818 3.52 -40.87 -10.04
N ALA A 819 3.50 -39.77 -10.77
CA ALA A 819 2.91 -39.70 -12.10
C ALA A 819 3.56 -40.73 -13.04
N LEU A 820 4.90 -40.79 -13.07
CA LEU A 820 5.65 -41.69 -13.92
C LEU A 820 5.31 -43.16 -13.64
N GLN A 821 5.32 -43.57 -12.38
CA GLN A 821 4.95 -44.94 -11.98
C GLN A 821 3.54 -45.31 -12.41
N GLY A 822 2.58 -44.38 -12.25
CA GLY A 822 1.19 -44.60 -12.67
C GLY A 822 1.04 -44.67 -14.18
N GLU A 823 1.69 -43.78 -14.93
CA GLU A 823 1.63 -43.73 -16.39
C GLU A 823 2.32 -44.94 -17.04
N GLU A 824 3.48 -45.36 -16.52
CA GLU A 824 4.15 -46.59 -16.96
C GLU A 824 3.26 -47.81 -16.78
N LYS A 825 2.55 -47.89 -15.66
CA LYS A 825 1.66 -49.02 -15.37
C LYS A 825 0.40 -49.03 -16.24
N ALA A 826 -0.21 -47.88 -16.50
CA ALA A 826 -1.45 -47.80 -17.28
C ALA A 826 -1.22 -47.80 -18.80
N TRP A 827 -0.22 -47.07 -19.26
CA TRP A 827 -0.04 -46.77 -20.68
C TRP A 827 1.28 -47.30 -21.25
N GLY A 828 2.19 -47.74 -20.38
CA GLY A 828 3.51 -48.23 -20.76
C GLY A 828 4.59 -47.13 -20.77
N PRO A 829 5.87 -47.55 -20.84
CA PRO A 829 7.02 -46.63 -20.80
C PRO A 829 7.15 -45.74 -22.03
N ASP A 830 6.59 -46.16 -23.18
CA ASP A 830 6.71 -45.46 -24.47
C ASP A 830 5.50 -44.54 -24.75
N HIS A 831 4.54 -44.41 -23.83
CA HIS A 831 3.38 -43.53 -24.02
C HIS A 831 3.75 -42.05 -23.87
N MET A 832 3.09 -41.17 -24.64
CA MET A 832 3.44 -39.74 -24.70
C MET A 832 3.38 -39.04 -23.33
N SER A 833 2.36 -39.32 -22.52
CA SER A 833 2.26 -38.74 -21.17
C SER A 833 3.44 -39.20 -20.29
N THR A 834 3.76 -40.49 -20.30
CA THR A 834 4.91 -41.07 -19.61
C THR A 834 6.20 -40.36 -20.02
N LEU A 835 6.43 -40.20 -21.33
CA LEU A 835 7.61 -39.55 -21.88
C LEU A 835 7.67 -38.04 -21.58
N ASN A 836 6.51 -37.38 -21.45
CA ASN A 836 6.44 -35.98 -21.01
C ASN A 836 6.77 -35.84 -19.52
N THR A 837 6.31 -36.76 -18.68
CA THR A 837 6.67 -36.83 -17.25
C THR A 837 8.16 -37.11 -17.08
N VAL A 838 8.74 -38.06 -17.82
CA VAL A 838 10.19 -38.31 -17.83
C VAL A 838 10.96 -37.04 -18.23
N LYS A 839 10.51 -36.35 -19.28
CA LYS A 839 11.13 -35.09 -19.72
C LYS A 839 11.06 -34.00 -18.63
N ASN A 840 9.95 -33.87 -17.90
CA ASN A 840 9.84 -32.90 -16.80
C ASN A 840 10.68 -33.30 -15.58
N LEU A 841 10.83 -34.60 -15.28
CA LEU A 841 11.82 -35.06 -14.29
C LEU A 841 13.24 -34.70 -14.71
N GLY A 842 13.54 -34.73 -16.02
CA GLY A 842 14.81 -34.24 -16.55
C GLY A 842 15.05 -32.76 -16.23
N ILE A 843 14.01 -31.92 -16.31
CA ILE A 843 14.07 -30.50 -15.93
C ILE A 843 14.35 -30.37 -14.43
N VAL A 844 13.54 -31.05 -13.59
CA VAL A 844 13.70 -31.05 -12.13
C VAL A 844 15.11 -31.49 -11.69
N TYR A 845 15.65 -32.56 -12.27
CA TYR A 845 17.02 -32.98 -11.97
C TYR A 845 18.08 -32.00 -12.49
N SER A 846 17.83 -31.32 -13.60
CA SER A 846 18.71 -30.26 -14.10
C SER A 846 18.77 -29.09 -13.12
N ASP A 847 17.61 -28.66 -12.61
CA ASP A 847 17.48 -27.56 -11.66
C ASP A 847 18.12 -27.89 -10.30
N GLN A 848 18.11 -29.18 -9.91
CA GLN A 848 18.86 -29.68 -8.73
C GLN A 848 20.38 -29.81 -8.96
N GLY A 849 20.89 -29.55 -10.17
CA GLY A 849 22.29 -29.77 -10.54
C GLY A 849 22.68 -31.25 -10.73
N GLN A 850 21.70 -32.17 -10.78
CA GLN A 850 21.92 -33.60 -11.01
C GLN A 850 22.00 -33.92 -12.50
N LEU A 851 22.97 -33.32 -13.19
CA LEU A 851 23.08 -33.30 -14.65
C LEU A 851 23.07 -34.69 -15.30
N ASN A 852 23.73 -35.69 -14.68
CA ASN A 852 23.75 -37.07 -15.19
C ASN A 852 22.37 -37.74 -15.14
N LYS A 853 21.56 -37.46 -14.10
CA LYS A 853 20.19 -37.99 -14.03
C LYS A 853 19.29 -37.29 -15.04
N ALA A 854 19.47 -35.98 -15.22
CA ALA A 854 18.75 -35.21 -16.23
C ALA A 854 19.02 -35.75 -17.64
N GLU A 855 20.29 -36.02 -17.97
CA GLU A 855 20.71 -36.61 -19.25
C GLU A 855 20.02 -37.95 -19.50
N ALA A 856 20.09 -38.87 -18.53
CA ALA A 856 19.44 -40.17 -18.63
C ALA A 856 17.91 -40.07 -18.84
N MET A 857 17.24 -39.12 -18.17
CA MET A 857 15.81 -38.87 -18.38
C MET A 857 15.53 -38.32 -19.78
N TYR A 858 16.28 -37.33 -20.25
CA TYR A 858 16.08 -36.76 -21.59
C TYR A 858 16.36 -37.76 -22.70
N GLU A 859 17.43 -38.56 -22.61
CA GLU A 859 17.72 -39.61 -23.58
C GLU A 859 16.60 -40.66 -23.64
N ARG A 860 16.12 -41.09 -22.47
CA ARG A 860 14.98 -42.02 -22.38
C ARG A 860 13.73 -41.42 -23.04
N ALA A 861 13.39 -40.17 -22.72
CA ALA A 861 12.25 -39.49 -23.29
C ALA A 861 12.39 -39.33 -24.81
N LEU A 862 13.59 -39.03 -25.30
CA LEU A 862 13.89 -38.85 -26.70
C LEU A 862 13.73 -40.16 -27.47
N GLN A 863 14.39 -41.24 -27.04
CA GLN A 863 14.30 -42.56 -27.68
C GLN A 863 12.84 -43.04 -27.78
N GLY A 864 12.06 -42.89 -26.71
CA GLY A 864 10.64 -43.26 -26.72
C GLY A 864 9.82 -42.42 -27.69
N LYS A 865 10.03 -41.10 -27.73
CA LYS A 865 9.30 -40.19 -28.63
C LYS A 865 9.65 -40.44 -30.10
N GLU A 866 10.91 -40.67 -30.41
CA GLU A 866 11.39 -41.00 -31.75
C GLU A 866 10.80 -42.32 -32.25
N LYS A 867 10.79 -43.34 -31.38
CA LYS A 867 10.20 -44.65 -31.70
C LYS A 867 8.70 -44.55 -31.97
N ALA A 868 7.98 -43.75 -31.18
CA ALA A 868 6.53 -43.69 -31.24
C ALA A 868 5.99 -42.75 -32.36
N TRP A 869 6.66 -41.63 -32.64
CA TRP A 869 6.14 -40.59 -33.55
C TRP A 869 7.14 -40.13 -34.62
N GLY A 870 8.33 -40.74 -34.66
CA GLY A 870 9.41 -40.36 -35.56
C GLY A 870 10.29 -39.24 -35.03
N SER A 871 11.50 -39.15 -35.58
CA SER A 871 12.53 -38.19 -35.15
C SER A 871 12.23 -36.73 -35.49
N GLU A 872 11.27 -36.47 -36.37
CA GLU A 872 10.88 -35.12 -36.81
C GLU A 872 9.65 -34.58 -36.08
N HIS A 873 9.09 -35.34 -35.12
CA HIS A 873 7.94 -34.89 -34.35
C HIS A 873 8.32 -33.79 -33.35
N THR A 874 7.51 -32.73 -33.25
CA THR A 874 7.79 -31.53 -32.43
C THR A 874 8.14 -31.84 -30.98
N SER A 875 7.52 -32.85 -30.36
CA SER A 875 7.82 -33.25 -28.98
C SER A 875 9.20 -33.92 -28.85
N ALA A 876 9.65 -34.67 -29.86
CA ALA A 876 10.99 -35.26 -29.90
C ALA A 876 12.02 -34.15 -30.09
N LEU A 877 11.80 -33.24 -31.04
CA LEU A 877 12.66 -32.09 -31.30
C LEU A 877 12.80 -31.16 -30.08
N ASN A 878 11.71 -30.94 -29.33
CA ASN A 878 11.77 -30.18 -28.07
C ASN A 878 12.64 -30.89 -27.01
N THR A 879 12.64 -32.23 -26.99
CA THR A 879 13.50 -33.02 -26.09
C THR A 879 14.97 -32.95 -26.53
N VAL A 880 15.24 -33.00 -27.84
CA VAL A 880 16.59 -32.77 -28.40
C VAL A 880 17.12 -31.38 -28.01
N LYS A 881 16.29 -30.34 -28.12
CA LYS A 881 16.65 -28.99 -27.70
C LYS A 881 16.97 -28.90 -26.20
N ASN A 882 16.17 -29.55 -25.34
CA ASN A 882 16.46 -29.59 -23.90
C ASN A 882 17.77 -30.32 -23.58
N LEU A 883 18.08 -31.39 -24.33
CA LEU A 883 19.37 -32.07 -24.22
C LEU A 883 20.53 -31.17 -24.69
N GLY A 884 20.31 -30.37 -25.74
CA GLY A 884 21.24 -29.33 -26.18
C GLY A 884 21.52 -28.27 -25.10
N ASN A 885 20.48 -27.80 -24.40
CA ASN A 885 20.64 -26.90 -23.25
C ASN A 885 21.47 -27.57 -22.15
N LEU A 886 21.15 -28.81 -21.78
CA LEU A 886 21.88 -29.57 -20.76
C LEU A 886 23.37 -29.73 -21.12
N TYR A 887 23.69 -30.05 -22.37
CA TYR A 887 25.07 -30.14 -22.84
C TYR A 887 25.77 -28.79 -22.85
N SER A 888 25.07 -27.71 -23.16
CA SER A 888 25.58 -26.34 -23.04
C SER A 888 25.95 -26.03 -21.59
N ASP A 889 25.08 -26.35 -20.63
CA ASP A 889 25.30 -26.14 -19.20
C ASP A 889 26.44 -27.00 -18.64
N GLN A 890 26.67 -28.19 -19.22
CA GLN A 890 27.84 -29.05 -18.93
C GLN A 890 29.14 -28.56 -19.60
N GLY A 891 29.11 -27.51 -20.43
CA GLY A 891 30.25 -27.04 -21.22
C GLY A 891 30.61 -27.91 -22.43
N ARG A 892 29.77 -28.89 -22.78
CA ARG A 892 29.92 -29.80 -23.92
C ARG A 892 29.42 -29.13 -25.22
N LEU A 893 30.03 -28.01 -25.58
CA LEU A 893 29.52 -27.11 -26.62
C LEU A 893 29.36 -27.76 -28.01
N LYS A 894 30.20 -28.76 -28.37
CA LYS A 894 30.10 -29.47 -29.65
C LYS A 894 28.89 -30.40 -29.72
N GLU A 895 28.56 -31.06 -28.61
CA GLU A 895 27.40 -31.95 -28.55
C GLU A 895 26.11 -31.13 -28.49
N ALA A 896 26.13 -30.00 -27.77
CA ALA A 896 25.04 -29.02 -27.80
C ALA A 896 24.76 -28.51 -29.23
N GLU A 897 25.80 -28.18 -29.99
CA GLU A 897 25.68 -27.74 -31.39
C GLU A 897 25.00 -28.80 -32.25
N ALA A 898 25.48 -30.05 -32.18
CA ALA A 898 24.88 -31.16 -32.91
C ALA A 898 23.40 -31.37 -32.57
N MET A 899 23.02 -31.23 -31.29
CA MET A 899 21.62 -31.32 -30.87
C MET A 899 20.78 -30.15 -31.40
N TYR A 900 21.25 -28.91 -31.30
CA TYR A 900 20.50 -27.76 -31.82
C TYR A 900 20.38 -27.76 -33.34
N GLU A 901 21.42 -28.12 -34.09
CA GLU A 901 21.33 -28.25 -35.55
C GLU A 901 20.33 -29.33 -35.97
N ARG A 902 20.33 -30.47 -35.25
CA ARG A 902 19.34 -31.54 -35.45
C ARG A 902 17.93 -31.05 -35.19
N ALA A 903 17.71 -30.36 -34.06
CA ALA A 903 16.42 -29.79 -33.71
C ALA A 903 15.96 -28.76 -34.76
N LEU A 904 16.85 -27.85 -35.17
CA LEU A 904 16.57 -26.80 -36.15
C LEU A 904 16.14 -27.38 -37.49
N LYS A 905 16.92 -28.33 -38.04
CA LYS A 905 16.59 -28.99 -39.32
C LYS A 905 15.24 -29.71 -39.27
N GLY A 906 14.94 -30.36 -38.15
CA GLY A 906 13.66 -31.01 -37.93
C GLY A 906 12.49 -30.02 -37.84
N GLU A 907 12.63 -28.95 -37.06
CA GLU A 907 11.59 -27.94 -36.86
C GLU A 907 11.33 -27.12 -38.14
N GLU A 908 12.37 -26.79 -38.90
CA GLU A 908 12.24 -26.14 -40.21
C GLU A 908 11.39 -26.97 -41.18
N LYS A 909 11.57 -28.29 -41.17
CA LYS A 909 10.81 -29.21 -42.02
C LYS A 909 9.38 -29.44 -41.49
N ALA A 910 9.21 -29.57 -40.18
CA ALA A 910 7.94 -29.93 -39.56
C ALA A 910 6.95 -28.76 -39.45
N CYS A 911 7.42 -27.59 -38.98
CA CYS A 911 6.57 -26.42 -38.73
C CYS A 911 6.98 -25.17 -39.49
N GLY A 912 8.09 -25.21 -40.22
CA GLY A 912 8.57 -24.12 -41.07
C GLY A 912 9.64 -23.23 -40.41
N PRO A 913 10.36 -22.44 -41.22
CA PRO A 913 11.52 -21.66 -40.76
C PRO A 913 11.16 -20.47 -39.85
N ASN A 914 9.91 -20.01 -39.86
CA ASN A 914 9.43 -18.86 -39.10
C ASN A 914 8.54 -19.24 -37.90
N HIS A 915 8.43 -20.53 -37.58
CA HIS A 915 7.65 -20.98 -36.44
C HIS A 915 8.34 -20.60 -35.10
N LYS A 916 7.56 -20.34 -34.04
CA LYS A 916 8.06 -19.90 -32.73
C LYS A 916 9.14 -20.83 -32.17
N SER A 917 8.94 -22.14 -32.26
CA SER A 917 9.91 -23.14 -31.79
C SER A 917 11.20 -23.10 -32.60
N THR A 918 11.11 -23.08 -33.93
CA THR A 918 12.26 -22.97 -34.84
C THR A 918 13.10 -21.74 -34.52
N LEU A 919 12.46 -20.58 -34.36
CA LEU A 919 13.14 -19.33 -34.01
C LEU A 919 13.73 -19.34 -32.59
N GLY A 920 13.13 -20.11 -31.67
CA GLY A 920 13.70 -20.38 -30.36
C GLY A 920 15.01 -21.19 -30.46
N THR A 921 15.03 -22.23 -31.28
CA THR A 921 16.23 -23.04 -31.53
C THR A 921 17.33 -22.24 -32.22
N VAL A 922 16.99 -21.40 -33.22
CA VAL A 922 17.95 -20.47 -33.85
C VAL A 922 18.57 -19.51 -32.82
N ASN A 923 17.76 -18.99 -31.89
CA ASN A 923 18.25 -18.12 -30.83
C ASN A 923 19.23 -18.84 -29.89
N ASN A 924 18.93 -20.09 -29.50
CA ASN A 924 19.82 -20.89 -28.66
C ASN A 924 21.13 -21.23 -29.37
N LEU A 925 21.08 -21.54 -30.67
CA LEU A 925 22.27 -21.75 -31.50
C LEU A 925 23.12 -20.48 -31.60
N GLY A 926 22.49 -19.31 -31.69
CA GLY A 926 23.18 -18.02 -31.62
C GLY A 926 23.91 -17.80 -30.29
N SER A 927 23.28 -18.12 -29.17
CA SER A 927 23.94 -18.09 -27.84
C SER A 927 25.10 -19.08 -27.77
N LEU A 928 24.92 -20.29 -28.29
CA LEU A 928 25.97 -21.31 -28.29
C LEU A 928 27.19 -20.87 -29.12
N TYR A 929 26.98 -20.29 -30.30
CA TYR A 929 28.07 -19.77 -31.12
C TYR A 929 28.81 -18.61 -30.45
N LYS A 930 28.10 -17.77 -29.70
CA LYS A 930 28.74 -16.75 -28.86
C LYS A 930 29.64 -17.40 -27.81
N ASP A 931 29.16 -18.42 -27.10
CA ASP A 931 29.95 -19.13 -26.07
C ASP A 931 31.15 -19.90 -26.67
N GLN A 932 31.07 -20.30 -27.95
CA GLN A 932 32.20 -20.84 -28.72
C GLN A 932 33.17 -19.75 -29.26
N GLY A 933 32.88 -18.46 -29.08
CA GLY A 933 33.65 -17.33 -29.61
C GLY A 933 33.41 -17.03 -31.10
N ARG A 934 32.45 -17.70 -31.74
CA ARG A 934 32.08 -17.55 -33.17
C ARG A 934 31.09 -16.40 -33.36
N LEU A 935 31.53 -15.19 -33.00
CA LEU A 935 30.65 -14.01 -32.88
C LEU A 935 29.91 -13.61 -34.18
N LYS A 936 30.51 -13.85 -35.37
CA LYS A 936 29.86 -13.54 -36.66
C LYS A 936 28.70 -14.49 -36.98
N GLU A 937 28.86 -15.77 -36.65
CA GLU A 937 27.81 -16.77 -36.85
C GLU A 937 26.70 -16.60 -35.79
N ALA A 938 27.07 -16.24 -34.56
CA ALA A 938 26.13 -15.85 -33.51
C ALA A 938 25.24 -14.67 -33.95
N GLU A 939 25.84 -13.61 -34.50
CA GLU A 939 25.14 -12.43 -35.02
C GLU A 939 24.15 -12.84 -36.13
N ALA A 940 24.60 -13.59 -37.14
CA ALA A 940 23.74 -14.04 -38.24
C ALA A 940 22.55 -14.90 -37.77
N MET A 941 22.75 -15.79 -36.80
CA MET A 941 21.66 -16.59 -36.23
C MET A 941 20.68 -15.72 -35.45
N LEU A 942 21.17 -14.82 -34.60
CA LEU A 942 20.30 -13.95 -33.80
C LEU A 942 19.54 -12.94 -34.66
N GLU A 943 20.12 -12.41 -35.74
CA GLU A 943 19.40 -11.56 -36.72
C GLU A 943 18.23 -12.31 -37.35
N ARG A 944 18.46 -13.55 -37.78
CA ARG A 944 17.42 -14.42 -38.33
C ARG A 944 16.31 -14.68 -37.31
N ALA A 945 16.68 -15.01 -36.07
CA ALA A 945 15.71 -15.24 -35.00
C ALA A 945 14.90 -13.98 -34.68
N LEU A 946 15.56 -12.81 -34.61
CA LEU A 946 14.93 -11.54 -34.28
C LEU A 946 13.91 -11.13 -35.35
N HIS A 947 14.32 -11.11 -36.62
CA HIS A 947 13.43 -10.75 -37.73
C HIS A 947 12.22 -11.69 -37.81
N GLY A 948 12.44 -12.99 -37.63
CA GLY A 948 11.36 -13.97 -37.60
C GLY A 948 10.39 -13.75 -36.43
N LYS A 949 10.91 -13.52 -35.21
CA LYS A 949 10.07 -13.35 -34.01
C LYS A 949 9.33 -12.01 -34.01
N GLU A 950 9.94 -10.92 -34.47
CA GLU A 950 9.25 -9.64 -34.64
C GLU A 950 8.05 -9.76 -35.58
N LYS A 951 8.22 -10.50 -36.69
CA LYS A 951 7.15 -10.74 -37.65
C LYS A 951 6.06 -11.68 -37.12
N ALA A 952 6.44 -12.72 -36.39
CA ALA A 952 5.51 -13.78 -35.94
C ALA A 952 4.80 -13.46 -34.62
N LEU A 953 5.49 -12.84 -33.66
CA LEU A 953 5.02 -12.63 -32.28
C LEU A 953 4.86 -11.15 -31.93
N GLY A 954 5.45 -10.25 -32.72
CA GLY A 954 5.53 -8.83 -32.43
C GLY A 954 6.81 -8.41 -31.71
N PRO A 955 7.11 -7.11 -31.70
CA PRO A 955 8.36 -6.56 -31.17
C PRO A 955 8.45 -6.61 -29.63
N ASP A 956 7.32 -6.59 -28.94
CA ASP A 956 7.25 -6.49 -27.47
C ASP A 956 7.08 -7.86 -26.79
N HIS A 957 6.95 -8.95 -27.55
CA HIS A 957 6.78 -10.29 -26.99
C HIS A 957 8.07 -10.75 -26.27
N THR A 958 7.96 -11.36 -25.09
CA THR A 958 9.10 -11.77 -24.22
C THR A 958 10.20 -12.50 -24.98
N SER A 959 9.84 -13.51 -25.78
CA SER A 959 10.83 -14.25 -26.59
C SER A 959 11.55 -13.41 -27.66
N THR A 960 10.93 -12.36 -28.18
CA THR A 960 11.57 -11.39 -29.08
C THR A 960 12.57 -10.55 -28.30
N LEU A 961 12.20 -10.10 -27.10
CA LEU A 961 13.05 -9.33 -26.20
C LEU A 961 14.27 -10.14 -25.72
N ASP A 962 14.11 -11.44 -25.45
CA ASP A 962 15.23 -12.35 -25.13
C ASP A 962 16.27 -12.38 -26.27
N THR A 963 15.79 -12.46 -27.52
CA THR A 963 16.69 -12.41 -28.69
C THR A 963 17.39 -11.07 -28.82
N ILE A 964 16.71 -9.95 -28.54
CA ILE A 964 17.32 -8.61 -28.53
C ILE A 964 18.40 -8.51 -27.44
N GLY A 965 18.14 -9.05 -26.25
CA GLY A 965 19.11 -9.11 -25.15
C GLY A 965 20.36 -9.90 -25.53
N ASN A 966 20.18 -11.07 -26.13
CA ASN A 966 21.28 -11.90 -26.66
C ASN A 966 22.07 -11.17 -27.77
N PHE A 967 21.39 -10.38 -28.60
CA PHE A 967 22.04 -9.56 -29.62
C PHE A 967 22.93 -8.48 -29.00
N GLY A 968 22.44 -7.84 -27.93
CA GLY A 968 23.22 -6.90 -27.14
C GLY A 968 24.46 -7.52 -26.52
N LEU A 969 24.38 -8.77 -26.06
CA LEU A 969 25.53 -9.53 -25.56
C LEU A 969 26.58 -9.78 -26.66
N VAL A 970 26.17 -10.23 -27.85
CA VAL A 970 27.10 -10.46 -28.97
C VAL A 970 27.80 -9.16 -29.38
N TYR A 971 27.08 -8.04 -29.45
CA TYR A 971 27.69 -6.73 -29.71
C TYR A 971 28.67 -6.30 -28.62
N SER A 972 28.39 -6.59 -27.35
CA SER A 972 29.31 -6.31 -26.25
C SER A 972 30.62 -7.08 -26.41
N ASP A 973 30.55 -8.36 -26.81
CA ASP A 973 31.73 -9.22 -27.03
C ASP A 973 32.52 -8.82 -28.29
N GLN A 974 31.83 -8.26 -29.29
CA GLN A 974 32.47 -7.63 -30.46
C GLN A 974 33.05 -6.23 -30.16
N SER A 975 32.98 -5.75 -28.91
CA SER A 975 33.39 -4.39 -28.50
C SER A 975 32.59 -3.25 -29.14
N ARG A 976 31.39 -3.54 -29.64
CA ARG A 976 30.44 -2.59 -30.24
C ARG A 976 29.49 -2.04 -29.16
N PHE A 977 30.05 -1.34 -28.17
CA PHE A 977 29.34 -1.01 -26.92
C PHE A 977 28.13 -0.08 -27.10
N ILE A 978 28.14 0.83 -28.08
CA ILE A 978 27.01 1.72 -28.35
C ILE A 978 25.80 0.95 -28.90
N GLU A 979 26.05 0.01 -29.81
CA GLU A 979 25.01 -0.84 -30.38
C GLU A 979 24.51 -1.86 -29.34
N ALA A 980 25.43 -2.43 -28.55
CA ALA A 980 25.09 -3.30 -27.42
C ALA A 980 24.15 -2.60 -26.43
N LYS A 981 24.47 -1.37 -26.04
CA LYS A 981 23.64 -0.55 -25.17
C LYS A 981 22.25 -0.33 -25.75
N ALA A 982 22.17 0.09 -27.02
CA ALA A 982 20.88 0.35 -27.67
C ALA A 982 19.98 -0.88 -27.70
N MET A 983 20.55 -2.06 -27.97
CA MET A 983 19.80 -3.32 -27.96
C MET A 983 19.34 -3.71 -26.55
N LEU A 984 20.23 -3.66 -25.56
CA LEU A 984 19.90 -4.02 -24.18
C LEU A 984 18.87 -3.06 -23.56
N GLU A 985 18.95 -1.75 -23.84
CA GLU A 985 17.95 -0.75 -23.41
C GLU A 985 16.59 -1.02 -24.07
N ARG A 986 16.58 -1.39 -25.36
CA ARG A 986 15.36 -1.78 -26.07
C ARG A 986 14.72 -3.03 -25.47
N ALA A 987 15.52 -4.06 -25.16
CA ALA A 987 15.03 -5.26 -24.50
C ALA A 987 14.43 -4.91 -23.13
N LEU A 988 15.15 -4.15 -22.31
CA LEU A 988 14.72 -3.74 -20.97
C LEU A 988 13.40 -2.95 -20.99
N GLN A 989 13.27 -1.96 -21.88
CA GLN A 989 12.04 -1.19 -22.03
C GLN A 989 10.86 -2.05 -22.49
N GLY A 990 11.11 -2.98 -23.41
CA GLY A 990 10.08 -3.91 -23.87
C GLY A 990 9.61 -4.83 -22.73
N TYR A 991 10.53 -5.35 -21.92
CA TYR A 991 10.16 -6.19 -20.78
C TYR A 991 9.34 -5.41 -19.76
N GLU A 992 9.73 -4.17 -19.46
CA GLU A 992 9.01 -3.29 -18.55
C GLU A 992 7.57 -3.02 -19.04
N LYS A 993 7.40 -2.81 -20.35
CA LYS A 993 6.10 -2.58 -20.98
C LYS A 993 5.21 -3.83 -20.99
N THR A 994 5.77 -5.01 -21.27
CA THR A 994 5.00 -6.24 -21.52
C THR A 994 4.68 -7.00 -20.25
N LEU A 995 5.64 -7.13 -19.35
CA LEU A 995 5.52 -7.96 -18.14
C LEU A 995 5.21 -7.16 -16.87
N GLY A 996 5.26 -5.82 -16.96
CA GLY A 996 5.09 -4.92 -15.83
C GLY A 996 6.33 -4.91 -14.91
N GLN A 997 6.29 -4.07 -13.87
CA GLN A 997 7.46 -3.86 -13.00
C GLN A 997 7.84 -5.10 -12.17
N ASP A 998 6.89 -6.00 -11.91
CA ASP A 998 7.11 -7.17 -11.04
C ASP A 998 8.08 -8.19 -11.67
N ALA A 999 7.97 -8.44 -12.98
CA ALA A 999 8.90 -9.35 -13.67
C ALA A 999 10.32 -8.79 -13.76
N MET A 1000 10.51 -7.47 -13.61
CA MET A 1000 11.82 -6.82 -13.74
C MET A 1000 12.84 -7.28 -12.69
N ARG A 1001 12.38 -7.95 -11.63
CA ARG A 1001 13.21 -8.43 -10.52
C ARG A 1001 13.21 -9.95 -10.35
N THR A 1002 12.24 -10.64 -10.94
CA THR A 1002 12.06 -12.10 -10.85
C THR A 1002 12.26 -12.83 -12.19
N SER A 1003 12.62 -12.10 -13.25
CA SER A 1003 12.93 -12.70 -14.55
C SER A 1003 14.43 -12.76 -14.77
N ILE A 1004 15.00 -13.97 -14.80
CA ILE A 1004 16.42 -14.20 -15.11
C ILE A 1004 16.85 -13.45 -16.40
N PRO A 1005 16.10 -13.49 -17.53
CA PRO A 1005 16.43 -12.71 -18.72
C PRO A 1005 16.60 -11.20 -18.47
N ILE A 1006 15.76 -10.61 -17.62
CA ILE A 1006 15.82 -9.18 -17.30
C ILE A 1006 17.02 -8.88 -16.40
N LEU A 1007 17.28 -9.73 -15.41
CA LEU A 1007 18.45 -9.59 -14.52
C LEU A 1007 19.76 -9.71 -15.31
N ASN A 1008 19.84 -10.67 -16.23
CA ASN A 1008 20.96 -10.81 -17.15
C ASN A 1008 21.11 -9.56 -18.04
N THR A 1009 20.01 -8.99 -18.52
CA THR A 1009 20.02 -7.74 -19.32
C THR A 1009 20.52 -6.56 -18.49
N LEU A 1010 20.11 -6.44 -17.22
CA LEU A 1010 20.58 -5.41 -16.29
C LEU A 1010 22.08 -5.56 -15.97
N GLU A 1011 22.55 -6.77 -15.67
CA GLU A 1011 23.96 -7.05 -15.47
C GLU A 1011 24.79 -6.69 -16.71
N SER A 1012 24.29 -7.05 -17.89
CA SER A 1012 24.92 -6.75 -19.18
C SER A 1012 24.98 -5.25 -19.47
N LEU A 1013 23.91 -4.51 -19.15
CA LEU A 1013 23.92 -3.04 -19.20
C LEU A 1013 24.96 -2.47 -18.23
N GLY A 1014 25.06 -3.00 -17.02
CA GLY A 1014 26.11 -2.64 -16.06
C GLY A 1014 27.51 -2.74 -16.67
N SER A 1015 27.81 -3.89 -17.29
CA SER A 1015 29.09 -4.16 -17.96
C SER A 1015 29.35 -3.23 -19.15
N VAL A 1016 28.34 -2.99 -19.98
CA VAL A 1016 28.47 -2.09 -21.14
C VAL A 1016 28.69 -0.64 -20.68
N HIS A 1017 27.96 -0.16 -19.67
CA HIS A 1017 28.14 1.18 -19.09
C HIS A 1017 29.50 1.33 -18.40
N GLU A 1018 30.02 0.28 -17.75
CA GLU A 1018 31.38 0.24 -17.21
C GLU A 1018 32.41 0.46 -18.33
N LYS A 1019 32.31 -0.29 -19.43
CA LYS A 1019 33.22 -0.20 -20.58
C LYS A 1019 33.13 1.13 -21.34
N ILE A 1020 31.96 1.79 -21.36
CA ILE A 1020 31.76 3.13 -21.95
C ILE A 1020 32.27 4.24 -21.01
N GLY A 1021 32.50 3.96 -19.72
CA GLY A 1021 32.97 4.93 -18.73
C GLY A 1021 31.85 5.64 -17.95
N GLU A 1022 30.59 5.24 -18.12
CA GLU A 1022 29.44 5.77 -17.36
C GLU A 1022 29.29 5.05 -15.99
N LYS A 1023 30.31 5.15 -15.14
CA LYS A 1023 30.43 4.37 -13.87
C LYS A 1023 29.21 4.46 -12.95
N SER A 1024 28.58 5.63 -12.80
CA SER A 1024 27.40 5.79 -11.93
C SER A 1024 26.19 5.01 -12.45
N LYS A 1025 26.00 4.94 -13.77
CA LYS A 1025 24.94 4.12 -14.37
C LYS A 1025 25.28 2.63 -14.29
N ALA A 1026 26.55 2.27 -14.46
CA ALA A 1026 27.00 0.90 -14.29
C ALA A 1026 26.68 0.37 -12.87
N ILE A 1027 27.00 1.15 -11.84
CA ILE A 1027 26.66 0.84 -10.44
C ILE A 1027 25.15 0.67 -10.27
N LEU A 1028 24.34 1.58 -10.82
CA LEU A 1028 22.88 1.50 -10.73
C LEU A 1028 22.32 0.21 -11.34
N TYR A 1029 22.80 -0.17 -12.54
CA TYR A 1029 22.35 -1.40 -13.20
C TYR A 1029 22.82 -2.66 -12.46
N TYR A 1030 24.06 -2.67 -11.98
CA TYR A 1030 24.57 -3.76 -11.15
C TYR A 1030 23.82 -3.90 -9.83
N GLN A 1031 23.48 -2.81 -9.14
CA GLN A 1031 22.67 -2.85 -7.92
C GLN A 1031 21.27 -3.46 -8.19
N ARG A 1032 20.65 -3.08 -9.31
CA ARG A 1032 19.36 -3.65 -9.72
C ARG A 1032 19.46 -5.15 -10.04
N ALA A 1033 20.50 -5.57 -10.75
CA ALA A 1033 20.76 -6.99 -11.03
C ALA A 1033 21.06 -7.79 -9.76
N GLN A 1034 21.89 -7.24 -8.85
CA GLN A 1034 22.23 -7.85 -7.56
C GLN A 1034 21.00 -8.10 -6.70
N THR A 1035 20.10 -7.09 -6.62
CA THR A 1035 18.86 -7.20 -5.87
C THR A 1035 18.03 -8.37 -6.39
N GLY A 1036 17.84 -8.46 -7.72
CA GLY A 1036 17.09 -9.55 -8.31
C GLY A 1036 17.75 -10.93 -8.23
N PHE A 1037 19.08 -11.02 -8.36
CA PHE A 1037 19.77 -12.31 -8.22
C PHE A 1037 19.73 -12.83 -6.78
N SER A 1038 19.83 -11.93 -5.79
CA SER A 1038 19.65 -12.29 -4.37
C SER A 1038 18.28 -12.90 -4.12
N LEU A 1039 17.26 -12.28 -4.72
CA LEU A 1039 15.87 -12.68 -4.64
C LEU A 1039 15.61 -14.07 -5.22
N LEU A 1040 16.17 -14.34 -6.40
CA LEU A 1040 15.76 -15.46 -7.23
C LEU A 1040 16.64 -16.70 -7.07
N LEU A 1041 17.94 -16.50 -6.81
CA LEU A 1041 18.92 -17.59 -6.73
C LEU A 1041 19.55 -17.70 -5.33
N GLY A 1042 19.19 -16.80 -4.41
CA GLY A 1042 19.77 -16.68 -3.08
C GLY A 1042 21.17 -16.05 -3.09
N SER A 1043 21.56 -15.46 -1.95
CA SER A 1043 22.84 -14.76 -1.77
C SER A 1043 24.10 -15.64 -1.87
N LYS A 1044 23.92 -16.96 -1.94
CA LYS A 1044 25.00 -17.95 -2.10
C LYS A 1044 25.28 -18.34 -3.55
N ASN A 1045 24.45 -17.93 -4.50
CA ASN A 1045 24.69 -18.18 -5.92
C ASN A 1045 25.92 -17.41 -6.41
N GLU A 1046 26.78 -18.02 -7.23
CA GLU A 1046 28.04 -17.43 -7.72
C GLU A 1046 27.89 -16.08 -8.43
N ARG A 1047 26.72 -15.78 -9.00
CA ARG A 1047 26.46 -14.49 -9.66
C ARG A 1047 26.28 -13.34 -8.68
N PHE A 1048 25.78 -13.60 -7.48
CA PHE A 1048 25.60 -12.57 -6.44
C PHE A 1048 26.93 -11.95 -5.97
N PRO A 1049 27.97 -12.72 -5.56
CA PRO A 1049 29.26 -12.16 -5.20
C PRO A 1049 29.97 -11.52 -6.40
N TYR A 1050 29.83 -12.08 -7.62
CA TYR A 1050 30.40 -11.45 -8.83
C TYR A 1050 29.89 -10.01 -9.06
N VAL A 1051 28.58 -9.80 -9.00
CA VAL A 1051 27.99 -8.46 -9.17
C VAL A 1051 28.36 -7.56 -7.97
N SER A 1052 28.45 -8.12 -6.77
CA SER A 1052 28.86 -7.38 -5.57
C SER A 1052 30.30 -6.87 -5.66
N ASP A 1053 31.22 -7.69 -6.17
CA ASP A 1053 32.63 -7.33 -6.39
C ASP A 1053 32.76 -6.24 -7.47
N LYS A 1054 31.94 -6.32 -8.52
CA LYS A 1054 31.84 -5.27 -9.55
C LYS A 1054 31.36 -3.94 -8.99
N ILE A 1055 30.36 -3.93 -8.12
CA ILE A 1055 29.89 -2.71 -7.45
C ILE A 1055 31.00 -2.14 -6.56
N GLY A 1056 31.64 -2.97 -5.73
CA GLY A 1056 32.70 -2.56 -4.82
C GLY A 1056 33.90 -1.96 -5.55
N SER A 1057 34.37 -2.60 -6.62
CA SER A 1057 35.48 -2.08 -7.44
C SER A 1057 35.17 -0.71 -8.08
N LEU A 1058 33.95 -0.52 -8.59
CA LEU A 1058 33.53 0.74 -9.20
C LEU A 1058 33.33 1.86 -8.16
N GLN A 1059 32.88 1.53 -6.95
CA GLN A 1059 32.72 2.47 -5.82
C GLN A 1059 34.09 2.95 -5.28
N LEU A 1060 35.06 2.05 -5.14
CA LEU A 1060 36.44 2.42 -4.76
C LEU A 1060 37.07 3.36 -5.79
N CYS A 1061 36.87 3.05 -7.08
CA CYS A 1061 37.42 3.84 -8.18
C CYS A 1061 36.73 5.22 -8.35
N THR A 1062 35.52 5.42 -7.82
CA THR A 1062 34.85 6.72 -7.80
C THR A 1062 35.25 7.55 -6.58
N GLN A 1063 35.53 6.92 -5.44
CA GLN A 1063 36.12 7.58 -4.27
C GLN A 1063 37.56 8.05 -4.51
N GLU A 1064 38.39 7.29 -5.25
CA GLU A 1064 39.75 7.72 -5.60
C GLU A 1064 39.79 8.97 -6.50
N ILE A 1065 38.78 9.15 -7.37
CA ILE A 1065 38.65 10.35 -8.21
C ILE A 1065 38.36 11.58 -7.34
N ASP A 1066 37.51 11.45 -6.32
CA ASP A 1066 37.20 12.54 -5.38
C ASP A 1066 38.38 12.90 -4.48
N VAL A 1067 39.17 11.91 -4.05
CA VAL A 1067 40.38 12.14 -3.25
C VAL A 1067 41.49 12.79 -4.11
N SER A 1068 41.62 12.43 -5.39
CA SER A 1068 42.61 13.05 -6.29
C SER A 1068 42.31 14.52 -6.66
N LEU A 1069 41.04 14.95 -6.58
CA LEU A 1069 40.63 16.36 -6.72
C LEU A 1069 40.86 17.19 -5.44
N SER A 1070 41.06 16.53 -4.29
CA SER A 1070 41.26 17.19 -2.99
C SER A 1070 42.72 17.55 -2.65
N VAL A 1071 43.70 17.16 -3.48
CA VAL A 1071 45.12 17.47 -3.28
C VAL A 1071 45.72 18.22 -4.47
N VAL A 1072 45.26 19.45 -4.70
CA VAL A 1072 46.03 20.45 -5.44
C VAL A 1072 46.14 21.71 -4.61
N LYS A 1073 47.29 21.89 -3.94
CA LYS A 1073 47.66 23.18 -3.33
C LYS A 1073 47.77 24.24 -4.45
N PRO A 1074 47.28 25.48 -4.24
CA PRO A 1074 47.30 26.50 -5.27
C PRO A 1074 48.72 27.08 -5.43
N GLY A 1075 49.44 26.60 -6.44
CA GLY A 1075 50.62 27.27 -6.99
C GLY A 1075 50.20 28.48 -7.82
N ARG A 1076 50.67 29.67 -7.46
CA ARG A 1076 50.45 30.93 -8.17
C ARG A 1076 50.85 30.76 -9.66
N GLY A 1077 49.93 30.97 -10.60
CA GLY A 1077 50.30 31.03 -12.02
C GLY A 1077 49.24 30.85 -13.11
N LEU A 1078 47.96 30.58 -12.81
CA LEU A 1078 46.98 30.25 -13.87
C LEU A 1078 46.07 31.40 -14.37
N LYS A 1079 46.19 32.62 -13.84
CA LYS A 1079 45.43 33.79 -14.37
C LYS A 1079 45.97 34.37 -15.68
N ALA A 1080 47.20 34.02 -16.09
CA ALA A 1080 47.81 34.55 -17.33
C ALA A 1080 47.59 33.67 -18.58
N ARG A 1081 47.13 32.43 -18.42
CA ARG A 1081 46.97 31.47 -19.53
C ARG A 1081 45.54 31.41 -20.09
N TRP A 1082 44.53 31.70 -19.27
CA TRP A 1082 43.13 31.73 -19.70
C TRP A 1082 42.77 32.96 -20.55
N LYS A 1083 43.49 34.07 -20.41
CA LYS A 1083 43.24 35.28 -21.21
C LYS A 1083 43.74 35.17 -22.66
N ARG A 1084 44.74 34.30 -22.95
CA ARG A 1084 45.25 34.07 -24.32
C ARG A 1084 44.45 33.04 -25.12
N LEU A 1085 43.73 32.13 -24.47
CA LEU A 1085 42.94 31.10 -25.15
C LEU A 1085 41.57 31.62 -25.61
N THR A 1086 40.99 32.60 -24.93
CA THR A 1086 39.73 33.25 -25.34
C THR A 1086 39.89 34.26 -26.48
N GLU A 1087 41.10 34.78 -26.73
CA GLU A 1087 41.35 35.68 -27.87
C GLU A 1087 41.67 34.93 -29.17
N HIS A 1088 42.08 33.66 -29.10
CA HIS A 1088 42.37 32.87 -30.31
C HIS A 1088 41.15 32.15 -30.92
N LEU A 1089 40.07 31.97 -30.13
CA LEU A 1089 38.81 31.36 -30.60
C LEU A 1089 37.76 32.38 -31.09
N LYS A 1090 38.12 33.67 -31.15
CA LYS A 1090 37.29 34.73 -31.79
C LYS A 1090 37.85 35.20 -33.14
N GLY A 1091 38.79 34.45 -33.72
CA GLY A 1091 39.46 34.80 -34.97
C GLY A 1091 39.70 33.63 -35.93
N MET A 1092 38.89 32.56 -35.88
CA MET A 1092 38.81 31.51 -36.90
C MET A 1092 37.36 31.21 -37.26
#